data_AF-A0A1H7KHM3-F1
#
_entry.id   AF-A0A1H7KHM3-F1
#
_cell.length_a   1.000
_cell.length_b   1.000
_cell.length_c   1.000
_cell.angle_alpha   90.00
_cell.angle_beta   90.00
_cell.angle_gamma   90.00
#
_symmetry.space_group_name_H-M   'P 1'
#
loop_
_entity.id
_entity.type
_entity.pdbx_description
1 polymer ?
#
loop_
_entity_poly.entity_id
_entity_poly.type
_entity_poly.pdbx_seq_one_letter_code
_entity_poly.pdbx_strand_id
1 'polypeptide(L)'
;MNVKPQFEIKYIELKWYDKNTLVKVTESLNALSVEYDSVNQCFTTETTIYPKLDEIKRGQLAIRVLNVEARQPYINLPNNDKKLLTQIKDPDTGIYWWILKEKWVSEQKQWFGIAPNIVGTLKFYITSQLCEVEINGSDFSVEQLEQYLRVFKNDLWELILDDSSAVQANAKQTNGIGVSEEVIECINKIVNAAQKILETPKVELREIQAIKPRKLVKPVNRTFMEMVSKSNQRFLTSRATQPSYNVPENRYILFALERCGRVLKQIVILAQNKSQRFLDTANKLKGQLDSFDTSVKVNRDLVVKDLERVRERTKLEYWQKKLNLKIQDNDIQLTTTRCSLDLYLHLENKTQQKDGFFVLIWNGESWVKPDNKSGILSLRNRYQVLLEVLEPGDTLKFNCDYNYRTSERAVLFNLDNVHSIELIDCQSIQKAKEAFEKEKLIGKSLAKNGWVKPLSHQEIEEQNREKASLLNRINYYSQNQELSDYIYKRIEPKYRELRKFIQHMKRLGIMPSSNFPNSMTFVQNINYQAVHNGYKVLRGITKLTDDELLLNLELIDNMGLVNMPLLYERWTFIQLILVLKNSFRFVPQKDWKYKLIEAVKSNKTDININLINDEAKRYISLWYEKSLSNNKRPDFILDLTWFSHNIDGSNERHFKRFVLDAKFYDKLTFDRAGGMLSKINELFDGKNYSENNSNPVFLIHPCNNLIEHPITAQSWGKHSFLGELNNNDDVNLFSHDRGAVFLNPIDRSLYSDELQRLLGMFLQYKLEDAKTSDLDNDSSQAVPICIRCGSSDIKNLKKTTRYRNRHGDWVERTPKSVWMQCCECEQLQIYNHCASDKSSTRLIKNGLYWSYHSARALEPFNMKCPSCGEWGAW
;
A
#
# COMPACT_ATOMS: atom_id res chain seq x y z
N MET A 1 4.76 -48.21 17.45
CA MET A 1 3.29 -48.38 17.57
C MET A 1 2.63 -47.26 16.77
N ASN A 2 1.91 -47.57 15.69
CA ASN A 2 1.18 -46.55 14.94
C ASN A 2 -0.09 -46.16 15.72
N VAL A 3 -0.02 -45.04 16.44
CA VAL A 3 -1.18 -44.45 17.12
C VAL A 3 -2.14 -43.94 16.04
N LYS A 4 -3.32 -44.53 15.91
CA LYS A 4 -4.34 -44.08 14.95
C LYS A 4 -5.12 -42.88 15.52
N PRO A 5 -5.40 -41.84 14.72
CA PRO A 5 -6.21 -40.71 15.16
C PRO A 5 -7.67 -41.16 15.42
N GLN A 6 -8.29 -40.65 16.49
CA GLN A 6 -9.70 -40.92 16.82
C GLN A 6 -10.66 -39.86 16.21
N PHE A 7 -10.18 -39.11 15.23
CA PHE A 7 -10.89 -38.02 14.59
C PHE A 7 -10.46 -37.92 13.12
N GLU A 8 -11.33 -37.33 12.30
CA GLU A 8 -10.99 -36.90 10.95
C GLU A 8 -11.20 -35.39 10.81
N ILE A 9 -10.33 -34.75 10.02
CA ILE A 9 -10.42 -33.33 9.70
C ILE A 9 -10.68 -33.20 8.20
N LYS A 10 -11.77 -32.51 7.84
CA LYS A 10 -12.15 -32.24 6.45
C LYS A 10 -12.46 -30.77 6.25
N TYR A 11 -12.42 -30.34 4.99
CA TYR A 11 -13.09 -29.11 4.60
C TYR A 11 -14.54 -29.41 4.27
N ILE A 12 -15.45 -28.60 4.78
CA ILE A 12 -16.86 -28.66 4.43
C ILE A 12 -17.38 -27.29 4.01
N GLU A 13 -18.26 -27.27 3.01
CA GLU A 13 -19.06 -26.10 2.65
C GLU A 13 -20.46 -26.25 3.24
N LEU A 14 -20.93 -25.23 3.95
CA LEU A 14 -22.24 -25.24 4.57
C LEU A 14 -23.18 -24.23 3.92
N LYS A 15 -24.39 -24.67 3.59
CA LYS A 15 -25.46 -23.79 3.14
C LYS A 15 -26.52 -23.68 4.22
N TRP A 16 -26.75 -22.49 4.76
CA TRP A 16 -27.79 -22.24 5.75
C TRP A 16 -28.96 -21.49 5.13
N TYR A 17 -30.16 -21.72 5.65
CA TYR A 17 -31.36 -20.94 5.30
C TYR A 17 -31.46 -19.67 6.17
N ASP A 18 -31.14 -19.83 7.45
CA ASP A 18 -31.08 -18.81 8.49
C ASP A 18 -29.99 -19.16 9.52
N LYS A 19 -29.90 -18.39 10.61
CA LYS A 19 -28.85 -18.54 11.64
C LYS A 19 -28.81 -19.94 12.29
N ASN A 20 -29.93 -20.66 12.30
CA ASN A 20 -30.14 -21.90 13.04
C ASN A 20 -30.37 -23.12 12.13
N THR A 21 -30.81 -22.89 10.88
CA THR A 21 -31.27 -23.94 9.97
C THR A 21 -30.23 -24.26 8.90
N LEU A 22 -29.56 -25.40 9.05
CA LEU A 22 -28.60 -25.93 8.07
C LEU A 22 -29.36 -26.70 6.97
N VAL A 23 -29.06 -26.39 5.71
CA VAL A 23 -29.76 -26.95 4.53
C VAL A 23 -28.92 -27.98 3.81
N LYS A 24 -27.61 -27.76 3.70
CA LYS A 24 -26.71 -28.65 2.97
C LYS A 24 -25.31 -28.62 3.53
N VAL A 25 -24.66 -29.79 3.56
CA VAL A 25 -23.23 -29.97 3.79
C VAL A 25 -22.60 -30.55 2.53
N THR A 26 -21.54 -29.94 2.02
CA THR A 26 -20.70 -30.49 0.96
C THR A 26 -19.33 -30.77 1.54
N GLU A 27 -18.88 -32.03 1.52
CA GLU A 27 -17.58 -32.43 2.06
C GLU A 27 -16.46 -32.41 1.02
N SER A 28 -15.22 -32.18 1.45
CA SER A 28 -14.06 -32.38 0.60
C SER A 28 -13.88 -33.87 0.33
N LEU A 29 -13.50 -34.20 -0.91
CA LEU A 29 -13.24 -35.57 -1.37
C LEU A 29 -12.29 -36.31 -0.42
N ASN A 30 -11.20 -35.64 -0.01
CA ASN A 30 -10.20 -36.20 0.89
C ASN A 30 -10.25 -35.51 2.26
N ALA A 31 -9.99 -36.29 3.31
CA ALA A 31 -9.63 -35.76 4.63
C ALA A 31 -8.16 -35.33 4.65
N LEU A 32 -7.82 -34.43 5.58
CA LEU A 32 -6.44 -34.04 5.79
C LEU A 32 -5.63 -35.22 6.32
N SER A 33 -4.38 -35.34 5.86
CA SER A 33 -3.45 -36.38 6.32
C SER A 33 -2.98 -36.04 7.72
N VAL A 34 -3.31 -36.89 8.70
CA VAL A 34 -2.93 -36.71 10.10
C VAL A 34 -1.83 -37.70 10.46
N GLU A 35 -0.68 -37.19 10.86
CA GLU A 35 0.47 -37.96 11.30
C GLU A 35 0.66 -37.83 12.82
N TYR A 36 1.37 -38.77 13.45
CA TYR A 36 1.63 -38.73 14.89
C TYR A 36 3.11 -38.43 15.14
N ASP A 37 3.39 -37.28 15.76
CA ASP A 37 4.71 -36.90 16.20
C ASP A 37 5.01 -37.53 17.57
N SER A 38 5.88 -38.55 17.54
CA SER A 38 6.31 -39.28 18.72
C SER A 38 7.17 -38.45 19.70
N VAL A 39 7.81 -37.38 19.23
CA VAL A 39 8.68 -36.51 20.06
C VAL A 39 7.83 -35.55 20.88
N ASN A 40 6.86 -34.90 20.25
CA ASN A 40 5.98 -33.93 20.89
C ASN A 40 4.69 -34.54 21.46
N GLN A 41 4.48 -35.85 21.28
CA GLN A 41 3.29 -36.59 21.71
C GLN A 41 1.98 -35.95 21.22
N CYS A 42 1.98 -35.45 19.98
CA CYS A 42 0.84 -34.79 19.36
C CYS A 42 0.61 -35.32 17.94
N PHE A 43 -0.60 -35.14 17.43
CA PHE A 43 -0.87 -35.34 16.02
C PHE A 43 -0.54 -34.07 15.25
N THR A 44 0.00 -34.19 14.06
CA THR A 44 0.29 -33.07 13.16
C THR A 44 -0.45 -33.26 11.85
N THR A 45 -0.88 -32.15 11.24
CA THR A 45 -1.46 -32.14 9.90
C THR A 45 -1.19 -30.81 9.26
N GLU A 46 -1.05 -30.80 7.94
CA GLU A 46 -0.81 -29.58 7.17
C GLU A 46 -2.03 -29.23 6.31
N THR A 47 -2.26 -27.93 6.12
CA THR A 47 -3.23 -27.40 5.17
C THR A 47 -2.82 -26.01 4.70
N THR A 48 -3.58 -25.35 3.81
CA THR A 48 -3.29 -23.99 3.35
C THR A 48 -4.40 -22.98 3.62
N ILE A 49 -4.05 -21.69 3.73
CA ILE A 49 -5.01 -20.58 3.57
C ILE A 49 -5.61 -20.72 2.16
N TYR A 50 -6.93 -20.63 2.05
CA TYR A 50 -7.66 -20.80 0.78
C TYR A 50 -7.31 -22.13 0.07
N PRO A 51 -7.63 -23.29 0.67
CA PRO A 51 -7.27 -24.60 0.11
C PRO A 51 -7.80 -24.80 -1.32
N LYS A 52 -7.00 -25.51 -2.15
CA LYS A 52 -7.34 -25.86 -3.53
C LYS A 52 -8.28 -27.06 -3.55
N LEU A 53 -9.59 -26.82 -3.47
CA LEU A 53 -10.62 -27.86 -3.53
C LEU A 53 -11.48 -27.66 -4.78
N ASP A 54 -11.71 -28.72 -5.55
CA ASP A 54 -12.43 -28.66 -6.84
C ASP A 54 -13.95 -28.46 -6.65
N GLU A 55 -14.54 -29.04 -5.61
CA GLU A 55 -15.98 -29.01 -5.36
C GLU A 55 -16.42 -27.97 -4.32
N ILE A 56 -15.47 -27.41 -3.56
CA ILE A 56 -15.74 -26.51 -2.43
C ILE A 56 -15.22 -25.12 -2.74
N LYS A 57 -16.14 -24.15 -2.86
CA LYS A 57 -15.78 -22.74 -3.09
C LYS A 57 -15.44 -22.01 -1.80
N ARG A 58 -16.13 -22.34 -0.70
CA ARG A 58 -15.95 -21.69 0.63
C ARG A 58 -15.85 -22.73 1.74
N GLY A 59 -14.74 -23.46 1.75
CA GLY A 59 -14.49 -24.52 2.73
C GLY A 59 -14.10 -23.97 4.09
N GLN A 60 -14.69 -24.52 5.15
CA GLN A 60 -14.22 -24.34 6.53
C GLN A 60 -13.72 -25.68 7.08
N LEU A 61 -12.72 -25.62 7.96
CA LEU A 61 -12.24 -26.80 8.68
C LEU A 61 -13.33 -27.31 9.61
N ALA A 62 -13.62 -28.61 9.50
CA ALA A 62 -14.53 -29.32 10.35
C ALA A 62 -13.89 -30.60 10.88
N ILE A 63 -14.20 -30.91 12.12
CA ILE A 63 -13.68 -32.09 12.82
C ILE A 63 -14.83 -33.05 13.04
N ARG A 64 -14.67 -34.29 12.64
CA ARG A 64 -15.57 -35.37 13.06
C ARG A 64 -14.82 -36.25 14.04
N VAL A 65 -15.43 -36.47 15.19
CA VAL A 65 -14.90 -37.37 16.22
C VAL A 65 -15.47 -38.77 15.95
N LEU A 66 -14.58 -39.77 15.88
CA LEU A 66 -14.96 -41.15 15.53
C LEU A 66 -15.36 -41.98 16.76
N ASN A 67 -15.16 -41.46 17.98
CA ASN A 67 -15.41 -42.14 19.24
C ASN A 67 -16.59 -41.53 20.02
N VAL A 68 -17.33 -42.38 20.77
CA VAL A 68 -18.67 -42.06 21.32
C VAL A 68 -18.62 -41.20 22.60
N GLU A 69 -17.52 -41.24 23.36
CA GLU A 69 -17.33 -40.40 24.56
C GLU A 69 -16.52 -39.13 24.26
N ALA A 70 -17.09 -38.22 23.47
CA ALA A 70 -16.40 -37.01 23.02
C ALA A 70 -16.68 -35.80 23.93
N ARG A 71 -15.65 -35.28 24.61
CA ARG A 71 -15.68 -33.90 25.15
C ARG A 71 -15.67 -32.89 23.99
N GLN A 72 -16.34 -31.76 24.17
CA GLN A 72 -16.40 -30.68 23.19
C GLN A 72 -14.99 -30.24 22.74
N PRO A 73 -14.65 -30.35 21.44
CA PRO A 73 -13.36 -29.91 20.94
C PRO A 73 -13.18 -28.39 21.09
N TYR A 74 -11.94 -27.96 21.30
CA TYR A 74 -11.61 -26.53 21.38
C TYR A 74 -10.27 -26.20 20.75
N ILE A 75 -10.13 -24.95 20.29
CA ILE A 75 -8.88 -24.36 19.83
C ILE A 75 -8.23 -23.65 21.01
N ASN A 76 -6.96 -23.93 21.28
CA ASN A 76 -6.17 -23.19 22.25
C ASN A 76 -5.42 -22.04 21.56
N LEU A 77 -5.71 -20.80 21.96
CA LEU A 77 -5.06 -19.61 21.42
C LEU A 77 -3.72 -19.33 22.14
N PRO A 78 -2.79 -18.57 21.53
CA PRO A 78 -1.47 -18.28 22.12
C PRO A 78 -1.52 -17.57 23.48
N ASN A 79 -2.63 -16.89 23.79
CA ASN A 79 -2.87 -16.21 25.06
C ASN A 79 -3.52 -17.12 26.12
N ASN A 80 -3.57 -18.43 25.89
CA ASN A 80 -4.30 -19.43 26.71
C ASN A 80 -5.83 -19.28 26.72
N ASP A 81 -6.42 -18.47 25.85
CA ASP A 81 -7.87 -18.45 25.66
C ASP A 81 -8.33 -19.68 24.87
N LYS A 82 -9.54 -20.16 25.20
CA LYS A 82 -10.14 -21.34 24.56
C LYS A 82 -11.32 -20.93 23.69
N LYS A 83 -11.31 -21.34 22.42
CA LYS A 83 -12.48 -21.22 21.52
C LYS A 83 -13.13 -22.58 21.32
N LEU A 84 -14.36 -22.72 21.79
CA LEU A 84 -15.14 -23.95 21.72
C LEU A 84 -15.73 -24.13 20.31
N LEU A 85 -15.67 -25.35 19.77
CA LEU A 85 -16.35 -25.70 18.50
C LEU A 85 -17.82 -26.02 18.74
N THR A 86 -18.68 -25.73 17.76
CA THR A 86 -20.11 -26.02 17.78
C THR A 86 -20.41 -27.26 16.95
N GLN A 87 -21.22 -28.17 17.48
CA GLN A 87 -21.68 -29.34 16.75
C GLN A 87 -22.76 -28.95 15.74
N ILE A 88 -22.69 -29.52 14.54
CA ILE A 88 -23.71 -29.47 13.51
C ILE A 88 -24.01 -30.89 13.03
N LYS A 89 -25.22 -31.11 12.53
CA LYS A 89 -25.65 -32.37 11.94
C LYS A 89 -25.92 -32.16 10.47
N ASP A 90 -25.29 -32.96 9.62
CA ASP A 90 -25.58 -32.99 8.20
C ASP A 90 -27.01 -33.52 7.98
N PRO A 91 -27.92 -32.73 7.36
CA PRO A 91 -29.29 -33.16 7.10
C PRO A 91 -29.38 -34.34 6.12
N ASP A 92 -28.42 -34.49 5.21
CA ASP A 92 -28.48 -35.51 4.16
C ASP A 92 -27.91 -36.85 4.64
N THR A 93 -26.74 -36.83 5.30
CA THR A 93 -26.04 -38.05 5.74
C THR A 93 -26.28 -38.43 7.20
N GLY A 94 -26.77 -37.49 8.02
CA GLY A 94 -26.92 -37.66 9.47
C GLY A 94 -25.62 -37.60 10.26
N ILE A 95 -24.48 -37.31 9.62
CA ILE A 95 -23.15 -37.23 10.25
C ILE A 95 -23.03 -35.96 11.09
N TYR A 96 -22.33 -36.06 12.24
CA TYR A 96 -22.05 -34.92 13.11
C TYR A 96 -20.67 -34.34 12.86
N TRP A 97 -20.61 -33.04 12.61
CA TRP A 97 -19.37 -32.28 12.40
C TRP A 97 -19.23 -31.20 13.48
N TRP A 98 -18.00 -30.94 13.91
CA TRP A 98 -17.66 -29.83 14.80
C TRP A 98 -17.02 -28.70 13.99
N ILE A 99 -17.60 -27.50 14.07
CA ILE A 99 -17.18 -26.33 13.32
C ILE A 99 -17.00 -25.12 14.22
N LEU A 100 -16.27 -24.11 13.76
CA LEU A 100 -16.12 -22.84 14.46
C LEU A 100 -17.20 -21.83 13.99
N LYS A 101 -18.20 -21.55 14.85
CA LYS A 101 -19.24 -20.53 14.59
C LYS A 101 -18.91 -19.22 15.31
N GLU A 102 -18.33 -18.25 14.63
CA GLU A 102 -18.01 -16.95 15.26
C GLU A 102 -18.88 -15.81 14.76
N LYS A 103 -18.89 -15.57 13.46
CA LYS A 103 -19.63 -14.44 12.87
C LYS A 103 -20.66 -14.94 11.87
N TRP A 104 -21.92 -14.55 12.09
CA TRP A 104 -22.99 -14.75 11.11
C TRP A 104 -22.97 -13.62 10.09
N VAL A 105 -22.97 -13.96 8.80
CA VAL A 105 -23.09 -13.01 7.69
C VAL A 105 -24.45 -13.22 7.04
N SER A 106 -25.37 -12.30 7.28
CA SER A 106 -26.77 -12.38 6.83
C SER A 106 -26.91 -12.40 5.30
N GLU A 107 -26.13 -11.59 4.61
CA GLU A 107 -26.10 -11.50 3.14
C GLU A 107 -25.75 -12.83 2.47
N GLN A 108 -24.90 -13.63 3.13
CA GLN A 108 -24.40 -14.90 2.61
C GLN A 108 -25.08 -16.10 3.27
N LYS A 109 -25.93 -15.85 4.29
CA LYS A 109 -26.56 -16.88 5.12
C LYS A 109 -25.55 -17.94 5.57
N GLN A 110 -24.42 -17.50 6.14
CA GLN A 110 -23.34 -18.39 6.52
C GLN A 110 -22.68 -17.97 7.84
N TRP A 111 -22.18 -18.97 8.57
CA TRP A 111 -21.29 -18.80 9.70
C TRP A 111 -19.85 -18.82 9.23
N PHE A 112 -19.06 -17.84 9.66
CA PHE A 112 -17.61 -17.78 9.45
C PHE A 112 -16.86 -18.06 10.74
N GLY A 113 -15.76 -18.80 10.63
CA GLY A 113 -14.74 -18.97 11.66
C GLY A 113 -13.38 -18.49 11.15
N ILE A 114 -12.47 -18.13 12.06
CA ILE A 114 -11.12 -17.62 11.72
C ILE A 114 -10.21 -18.75 11.19
N ALA A 115 -10.54 -20.03 11.42
CA ALA A 115 -9.66 -21.18 11.11
C ALA A 115 -9.05 -21.22 9.69
N PRO A 116 -9.77 -20.99 8.58
CA PRO A 116 -9.17 -20.97 7.23
C PRO A 116 -8.35 -19.72 6.89
N ASN A 117 -8.34 -18.69 7.75
CA ASN A 117 -7.68 -17.39 7.53
C ASN A 117 -6.46 -17.15 8.45
N ILE A 118 -6.15 -18.11 9.32
CA ILE A 118 -4.97 -18.06 10.21
C ILE A 118 -3.82 -18.76 9.51
N VAL A 119 -2.64 -18.16 9.59
CA VAL A 119 -1.39 -18.83 9.23
C VAL A 119 -0.64 -19.24 10.48
N GLY A 120 0.00 -20.40 10.39
CA GLY A 120 0.81 -21.00 11.43
C GLY A 120 0.09 -22.18 12.08
N THR A 121 0.56 -22.57 13.26
CA THR A 121 0.12 -23.79 13.94
C THR A 121 -1.13 -23.56 14.81
N LEU A 122 -2.28 -24.10 14.40
CA LEU A 122 -3.48 -24.19 15.23
C LEU A 122 -3.45 -25.43 16.12
N LYS A 123 -3.62 -25.25 17.43
CA LYS A 123 -3.67 -26.36 18.40
C LYS A 123 -5.11 -26.73 18.72
N PHE A 124 -5.58 -27.84 18.14
CA PHE A 124 -6.86 -28.45 18.47
C PHE A 124 -6.71 -29.45 19.62
N TYR A 125 -7.51 -29.26 20.66
CA TYR A 125 -7.72 -30.27 21.68
C TYR A 125 -9.01 -31.02 21.35
N ILE A 126 -8.86 -32.26 20.93
CA ILE A 126 -9.95 -33.12 20.51
C ILE A 126 -10.01 -34.26 21.52
N THR A 127 -11.01 -34.26 22.40
CA THR A 127 -11.13 -35.22 23.51
C THR A 127 -9.92 -35.20 24.46
N SER A 128 -8.99 -36.15 24.32
CA SER A 128 -7.71 -36.25 25.05
C SER A 128 -6.48 -36.19 24.14
N GLN A 129 -6.65 -35.89 22.85
CA GLN A 129 -5.58 -35.83 21.85
C GLN A 129 -5.33 -34.37 21.44
N LEU A 130 -4.06 -33.97 21.42
CA LEU A 130 -3.62 -32.69 20.86
C LEU A 130 -3.31 -32.90 19.37
N CYS A 131 -3.91 -32.08 18.51
CA CYS A 131 -3.61 -32.02 17.09
C CYS A 131 -3.14 -30.61 16.71
N GLU A 132 -1.95 -30.52 16.14
CA GLU A 132 -1.35 -29.32 15.61
C GLU A 132 -1.61 -29.26 14.09
N VAL A 133 -2.41 -28.30 13.67
CA VAL A 133 -2.73 -28.05 12.25
C VAL A 133 -1.85 -26.91 11.77
N GLU A 134 -0.87 -27.19 10.92
CA GLU A 134 -0.06 -26.17 10.28
C GLU A 134 -0.80 -25.62 9.05
N ILE A 135 -1.07 -24.32 9.05
CA ILE A 135 -1.73 -23.65 7.93
C ILE A 135 -0.72 -22.80 7.16
N ASN A 136 -0.38 -23.26 5.96
CA ASN A 136 0.56 -22.67 5.02
C ASN A 136 -0.13 -21.70 4.05
N GLY A 137 0.57 -20.75 3.43
CA GLY A 137 0.01 -20.02 2.29
C GLY A 137 0.12 -20.85 1.03
N SER A 138 -0.90 -20.86 0.16
CA SER A 138 -0.81 -21.53 -1.15
C SER A 138 0.34 -21.01 -2.02
N ASP A 139 0.62 -19.71 -1.95
CA ASP A 139 1.75 -19.01 -2.62
C ASP A 139 2.80 -18.47 -1.61
N PHE A 140 2.63 -18.70 -0.31
CA PHE A 140 3.53 -18.17 0.74
C PHE A 140 4.00 -19.27 1.69
N SER A 141 5.32 -19.40 1.84
CA SER A 141 5.95 -20.26 2.84
C SER A 141 5.73 -19.76 4.28
N VAL A 142 5.89 -20.64 5.27
CA VAL A 142 5.79 -20.28 6.70
C VAL A 142 6.81 -19.19 7.04
N GLU A 143 8.06 -19.31 6.55
CA GLU A 143 9.13 -18.34 6.79
C GLU A 143 8.78 -16.95 6.24
N GLN A 144 8.13 -16.91 5.07
CA GLN A 144 7.67 -15.65 4.47
C GLN A 144 6.60 -14.98 5.33
N LEU A 145 5.69 -15.76 5.92
CA LEU A 145 4.60 -15.25 6.74
C LEU A 145 5.10 -14.79 8.12
N GLU A 146 6.08 -15.49 8.70
CA GLU A 146 6.81 -15.00 9.88
C GLU A 146 7.57 -13.71 9.58
N GLN A 147 8.13 -13.58 8.37
CA GLN A 147 8.77 -12.34 7.92
C GLN A 147 7.75 -11.19 7.84
N TYR A 148 6.53 -11.41 7.34
CA TYR A 148 5.46 -10.39 7.39
C TYR A 148 5.21 -9.90 8.81
N LEU A 149 5.06 -10.82 9.77
CA LEU A 149 4.82 -10.47 11.17
C LEU A 149 5.99 -9.69 11.78
N ARG A 150 7.22 -10.12 11.50
CA ARG A 150 8.45 -9.45 11.96
C ARG A 150 8.55 -8.05 11.40
N VAL A 151 8.31 -7.89 10.10
CA VAL A 151 8.35 -6.59 9.41
C VAL A 151 7.27 -5.66 9.94
N PHE A 152 6.04 -6.16 10.12
CA PHE A 152 4.95 -5.39 10.73
C PHE A 152 5.32 -4.83 12.11
N LYS A 153 5.90 -5.68 12.99
CA LYS A 153 6.34 -5.25 14.32
C LYS A 153 7.44 -4.20 14.22
N ASN A 154 8.45 -4.44 13.38
CA ASN A 154 9.57 -3.52 13.22
C ASN A 154 9.14 -2.15 12.66
N ASP A 155 8.28 -2.13 11.64
CA ASP A 155 7.80 -0.91 11.01
C ASP A 155 6.92 -0.09 11.97
N LEU A 156 6.10 -0.76 12.79
CA LEU A 156 5.34 -0.11 13.85
C LEU A 156 6.24 0.56 14.89
N TRP A 157 7.25 -0.16 15.38
CA TRP A 157 8.24 0.37 16.32
C TRP A 157 9.01 1.54 15.72
N GLU A 158 9.42 1.42 14.46
CA GLU A 158 10.11 2.47 13.74
C GLU A 158 9.24 3.72 13.65
N LEU A 159 8.00 3.57 13.20
CA LEU A 159 7.08 4.68 13.01
C LEU A 159 6.87 5.46 14.33
N ILE A 160 6.73 4.74 15.45
CA ILE A 160 6.49 5.31 16.80
C ILE A 160 7.72 6.01 17.38
N LEU A 161 8.91 5.40 17.23
CA LEU A 161 10.15 5.91 17.83
C LEU A 161 10.82 7.00 16.97
N ASP A 162 10.60 7.02 15.65
CA ASP A 162 11.24 7.95 14.71
C ASP A 162 10.53 9.31 14.61
N ASP A 163 9.98 9.81 15.72
CA ASP A 163 9.19 11.04 15.79
C ASP A 163 10.05 12.32 15.70
N SER A 164 11.35 12.18 15.43
CA SER A 164 12.35 13.24 15.25
C SER A 164 12.64 13.54 13.77
N SER A 165 12.08 12.78 12.81
CA SER A 165 12.26 13.05 11.38
C SER A 165 11.34 14.16 10.85
N ALA A 166 10.52 14.78 11.72
CA ALA A 166 9.76 15.97 11.38
C ALA A 166 10.72 17.16 11.33
N VAL A 167 11.18 17.46 10.12
CA VAL A 167 11.64 18.75 9.63
C VAL A 167 11.19 19.90 10.55
N GLN A 168 12.03 20.30 11.50
CA GLN A 168 11.91 21.55 12.27
C GLN A 168 13.13 21.74 13.19
N ALA A 169 14.28 22.00 12.58
CA ALA A 169 15.25 22.92 13.15
C ALA A 169 15.91 23.65 11.99
N ASN A 170 15.57 24.93 11.83
CA ASN A 170 16.30 25.86 10.98
C ASN A 170 17.80 25.62 11.11
N ALA A 171 18.45 25.33 9.99
CA ALA A 171 19.88 25.48 9.78
C ALA A 171 20.76 25.16 11.02
N LYS A 172 20.77 23.90 11.45
CA LYS A 172 21.92 23.30 12.15
C LYS A 172 21.82 21.77 12.07
N GLN A 173 22.93 21.18 11.67
CA GLN A 173 23.16 19.75 11.47
C GLN A 173 22.65 18.87 12.63
N THR A 174 21.42 18.38 12.55
CA THR A 174 20.98 17.17 13.27
C THR A 174 20.47 16.15 12.26
N ASN A 175 21.40 15.70 11.41
CA ASN A 175 21.20 14.55 10.53
C ASN A 175 21.48 13.27 11.34
N GLY A 176 20.45 12.44 11.53
CA GLY A 176 20.56 11.13 12.15
C GLY A 176 19.29 10.73 12.89
N ILE A 177 19.11 9.42 13.09
CA ILE A 177 18.08 8.78 13.92
C ILE A 177 17.80 9.66 15.16
N GLY A 178 16.54 9.72 15.63
CA GLY A 178 16.10 10.42 16.85
C GLY A 178 16.78 10.05 18.17
N VAL A 179 17.92 9.39 18.11
CA VAL A 179 18.88 9.14 19.17
C VAL A 179 20.01 10.15 18.98
N SER A 180 19.88 11.31 19.63
CA SER A 180 20.96 12.29 19.74
C SER A 180 22.14 11.69 20.54
N GLU A 181 23.34 12.28 20.41
CA GLU A 181 24.50 11.92 21.24
C GLU A 181 24.14 11.98 22.74
N GLU A 182 23.20 12.84 23.12
CA GLU A 182 22.65 12.96 24.48
C GLU A 182 21.99 11.66 24.97
N VAL A 183 21.32 10.92 24.08
CA VAL A 183 20.72 9.61 24.41
C VAL A 183 21.82 8.59 24.66
N ILE A 184 22.86 8.56 23.82
CA ILE A 184 24.01 7.65 23.99
C ILE A 184 24.71 7.95 25.33
N GLU A 185 24.91 9.22 25.65
CA GLU A 185 25.50 9.64 26.92
C GLU A 185 24.61 9.26 28.12
N CYS A 186 23.30 9.45 28.01
CA CYS A 186 22.33 9.04 29.02
C CYS A 186 22.38 7.53 29.28
N ILE A 187 22.42 6.71 28.22
CA ILE A 187 22.55 5.25 28.31
C ILE A 187 23.85 4.87 29.02
N ASN A 188 24.97 5.50 28.65
CA ASN A 188 26.25 5.26 29.30
C ASN A 188 26.21 5.57 30.80
N LYS A 189 25.59 6.68 31.19
CA LYS A 189 25.40 7.05 32.61
C LYS A 189 24.55 6.00 33.35
N ILE A 190 23.45 5.54 32.77
CA ILE A 190 22.58 4.50 33.36
C ILE A 190 23.35 3.20 33.55
N VAL A 191 24.06 2.72 32.53
CA VAL A 191 24.78 1.44 32.58
C VAL A 191 25.92 1.49 33.61
N ASN A 192 26.69 2.58 33.63
CA ASN A 192 27.77 2.77 34.61
C ASN A 192 27.22 2.84 36.05
N ALA A 193 26.12 3.56 36.27
CA ALA A 193 25.48 3.63 37.57
C ALA A 193 24.89 2.28 38.01
N ALA A 194 24.27 1.53 37.09
CA ALA A 194 23.74 0.20 37.35
C ALA A 194 24.84 -0.79 37.75
N GLN A 195 26.02 -0.72 37.10
CA GLN A 195 27.17 -1.52 37.48
C GLN A 195 27.61 -1.25 38.93
N LYS A 196 27.76 0.03 39.31
CA LYS A 196 28.14 0.42 40.68
C LYS A 196 27.11 0.01 41.73
N ILE A 197 25.82 0.07 41.40
CA ILE A 197 24.74 -0.43 42.27
C ILE A 197 24.85 -1.94 42.46
N LEU A 198 25.24 -2.68 41.42
CA LEU A 198 25.42 -4.13 41.50
C LEU A 198 26.59 -4.55 42.38
N GLU A 199 27.66 -3.75 42.40
CA GLU A 199 28.83 -3.95 43.28
C GLU A 199 28.47 -3.74 44.75
N THR A 200 27.57 -2.79 45.03
CA THR A 200 27.16 -2.42 46.40
C THR A 200 25.64 -2.21 46.53
N PRO A 201 24.83 -3.28 46.36
CA PRO A 201 23.37 -3.17 46.40
C PRO A 201 22.91 -2.91 47.82
N LYS A 202 21.83 -2.14 47.99
CA LYS A 202 21.27 -1.90 49.32
C LYS A 202 20.80 -3.23 49.92
N VAL A 203 21.18 -3.48 51.16
CA VAL A 203 20.88 -4.73 51.86
C VAL A 203 20.13 -4.42 53.15
N GLU A 204 19.08 -5.19 53.39
CA GLU A 204 18.38 -5.23 54.67
C GLU A 204 18.68 -6.57 55.34
N LEU A 205 18.99 -6.57 56.63
CA LEU A 205 19.17 -7.81 57.39
C LEU A 205 17.80 -8.30 57.86
N ARG A 206 17.32 -9.40 57.30
CA ARG A 206 16.09 -10.05 57.76
C ARG A 206 16.38 -11.06 58.85
N GLU A 207 15.60 -11.00 59.92
CA GLU A 207 15.65 -11.99 60.98
C GLU A 207 15.00 -13.30 60.51
N ILE A 208 15.75 -14.38 60.60
CA ILE A 208 15.32 -15.75 60.29
C ILE A 208 15.61 -16.66 61.48
N GLN A 209 15.01 -17.85 61.48
CA GLN A 209 15.34 -18.90 62.43
C GLN A 209 16.29 -19.89 61.75
N ALA A 210 17.46 -20.12 62.34
CA ALA A 210 18.45 -21.05 61.84
C ALA A 210 19.01 -21.92 62.97
N ILE A 211 19.44 -23.12 62.62
CA ILE A 211 20.02 -24.07 63.58
C ILE A 211 21.45 -23.63 63.91
N LYS A 212 21.75 -23.41 65.19
CA LYS A 212 23.09 -23.04 65.66
C LYS A 212 23.57 -23.96 66.78
N PRO A 213 24.90 -24.13 66.95
CA PRO A 213 25.45 -24.86 68.10
C PRO A 213 24.94 -24.24 69.39
N ARG A 214 24.56 -25.06 70.38
CA ARG A 214 23.92 -24.62 71.63
C ARG A 214 24.60 -23.42 72.33
N LYS A 215 25.93 -23.29 72.20
CA LYS A 215 26.73 -22.18 72.76
C LYS A 215 26.55 -20.82 72.06
N LEU A 216 26.02 -20.79 70.84
CA LEU A 216 25.90 -19.61 69.97
C LEU A 216 24.43 -19.25 69.67
N VAL A 217 23.49 -19.86 70.39
CA VAL A 217 22.06 -19.72 70.17
C VAL A 217 21.54 -18.43 70.83
N LYS A 218 20.79 -17.65 70.07
CA LYS A 218 19.98 -16.53 70.55
C LYS A 218 18.52 -17.00 70.67
N PRO A 219 17.86 -16.83 71.82
CA PRO A 219 16.58 -17.47 72.12
C PRO A 219 15.41 -16.99 71.23
N VAL A 220 14.62 -17.96 70.75
CA VAL A 220 13.26 -17.83 70.21
C VAL A 220 12.32 -18.82 70.93
N ASN A 221 10.99 -18.64 70.84
CA ASN A 221 10.01 -19.54 71.48
C ASN A 221 10.26 -21.02 71.17
N ARG A 222 10.67 -21.32 69.94
CA ARG A 222 11.01 -22.68 69.50
C ARG A 222 12.27 -23.24 70.18
N THR A 223 13.27 -22.40 70.46
CA THR A 223 14.47 -22.78 71.23
C THR A 223 14.10 -23.27 72.61
N PHE A 224 13.19 -22.57 73.30
CA PHE A 224 12.75 -22.95 74.64
C PHE A 224 12.02 -24.29 74.63
N MET A 225 11.13 -24.51 73.66
CA MET A 225 10.44 -25.79 73.48
C MET A 225 11.42 -26.94 73.18
N GLU A 226 12.44 -26.71 72.35
CA GLU A 226 13.47 -27.71 72.03
C GLU A 226 14.35 -28.06 73.25
N MET A 227 14.72 -27.07 74.07
CA MET A 227 15.50 -27.32 75.30
C MET A 227 14.72 -28.15 76.34
N VAL A 228 13.40 -27.94 76.44
CA VAL A 228 12.54 -28.66 77.41
C VAL A 228 12.21 -30.07 76.92
N SER A 229 11.94 -30.24 75.62
CA SER A 229 11.56 -31.54 75.06
C SER A 229 12.75 -32.45 74.74
N LYS A 230 13.94 -31.90 74.45
CA LYS A 230 15.14 -32.64 74.04
C LYS A 230 16.41 -32.08 74.70
N SER A 231 16.62 -32.43 75.97
CA SER A 231 17.66 -31.86 76.84
C SER A 231 19.11 -31.99 76.33
N ASN A 232 19.43 -32.99 75.50
CA ASN A 232 20.78 -33.28 75.00
C ASN A 232 21.06 -32.83 73.55
N GLN A 233 20.24 -31.97 72.95
CA GLN A 233 20.42 -31.54 71.57
C GLN A 233 21.64 -30.60 71.41
N ARG A 234 22.58 -30.97 70.52
CA ARG A 234 23.83 -30.20 70.26
C ARG A 234 23.60 -28.91 69.47
N PHE A 235 22.53 -28.89 68.67
CA PHE A 235 22.10 -27.74 67.88
C PHE A 235 20.64 -27.41 68.19
N LEU A 236 20.34 -26.13 68.31
CA LEU A 236 19.01 -25.62 68.60
C LEU A 236 18.64 -24.52 67.61
N THR A 237 17.35 -24.34 67.38
CA THR A 237 16.83 -23.22 66.61
C THR A 237 17.21 -21.91 67.30
N SER A 238 17.78 -20.96 66.57
CA SER A 238 18.28 -19.67 67.05
C SER A 238 17.80 -18.55 66.14
N ARG A 239 17.70 -17.33 66.68
CA ARG A 239 17.69 -16.13 65.83
C ARG A 239 18.96 -16.08 65.00
N ALA A 240 18.82 -15.83 63.71
CA ALA A 240 19.89 -15.55 62.78
C ALA A 240 19.46 -14.42 61.86
N THR A 241 20.41 -13.78 61.19
CA THR A 241 20.13 -12.74 60.20
C THR A 241 20.63 -13.22 58.86
N GLN A 242 19.83 -13.01 57.82
CA GLN A 242 20.23 -13.24 56.44
C GLN A 242 20.08 -11.94 55.65
N PRO A 243 21.06 -11.56 54.81
CA PRO A 243 20.91 -10.41 53.93
C PRO A 243 19.78 -10.66 52.94
N SER A 244 18.88 -9.67 52.82
CA SER A 244 17.85 -9.58 51.81
C SER A 244 18.11 -8.36 50.95
N TYR A 245 18.28 -8.59 49.65
CA TYR A 245 18.44 -7.53 48.66
C TYR A 245 17.10 -7.08 48.07
N ASN A 246 16.00 -7.75 48.41
CA ASN A 246 14.65 -7.43 47.91
C ASN A 246 13.99 -6.26 48.67
N VAL A 247 14.70 -5.12 48.73
CA VAL A 247 14.27 -3.87 49.37
C VAL A 247 13.59 -2.93 48.36
N PRO A 248 12.66 -2.04 48.77
CA PRO A 248 11.91 -1.17 47.86
C PRO A 248 12.76 -0.42 46.83
N GLU A 249 13.94 0.05 47.22
CA GLU A 249 14.87 0.77 46.33
C GLU A 249 15.41 -0.14 45.21
N ASN A 250 15.87 -1.33 45.55
CA ASN A 250 16.38 -2.30 44.57
C ASN A 250 15.26 -2.81 43.66
N ARG A 251 14.04 -2.95 44.19
CA ARG A 251 12.85 -3.33 43.41
C ARG A 251 12.49 -2.27 42.37
N TYR A 252 12.56 -0.99 42.74
CA TYR A 252 12.36 0.12 41.83
C TYR A 252 13.49 0.24 40.79
N ILE A 253 14.75 0.10 41.21
CA ILE A 253 15.89 0.10 40.28
C ILE A 253 15.75 -1.03 39.25
N LEU A 254 15.41 -2.24 39.68
CA LEU A 254 15.18 -3.36 38.77
C LEU A 254 14.05 -3.04 37.77
N PHE A 255 12.94 -2.45 38.23
CA PHE A 255 11.86 -2.00 37.35
C PHE A 255 12.35 -0.97 36.32
N ALA A 256 13.09 0.07 36.75
CA ALA A 256 13.60 1.10 35.85
C ALA A 256 14.60 0.53 34.83
N LEU A 257 15.54 -0.31 35.27
CA LEU A 257 16.52 -0.96 34.39
C LEU A 257 15.84 -1.91 33.39
N GLU A 258 14.82 -2.66 33.80
CA GLU A 258 14.04 -3.48 32.87
C GLU A 258 13.36 -2.65 31.78
N ARG A 259 12.78 -1.50 32.11
CA ARG A 259 12.15 -0.60 31.13
C ARG A 259 13.19 0.01 30.20
N CYS A 260 14.30 0.53 30.74
CA CYS A 260 15.43 1.00 29.93
C CYS A 260 15.96 -0.09 29.00
N GLY A 261 16.11 -1.33 29.50
CA GLY A 261 16.56 -2.46 28.71
C GLY A 261 15.63 -2.81 27.56
N ARG A 262 14.31 -2.66 27.73
CA ARG A 262 13.33 -2.87 26.66
C ARG A 262 13.44 -1.80 25.58
N VAL A 263 13.49 -0.52 25.97
CA VAL A 263 13.69 0.59 25.02
C VAL A 263 15.01 0.42 24.26
N LEU A 264 16.09 0.06 24.96
CA LEU A 264 17.39 -0.18 24.33
C LEU A 264 17.38 -1.35 23.36
N LYS A 265 16.71 -2.45 23.71
CA LYS A 265 16.52 -3.58 22.78
C LYS A 265 15.89 -3.10 21.47
N GLN A 266 14.85 -2.28 21.56
CA GLN A 266 14.16 -1.79 20.36
C GLN A 266 15.03 -0.80 19.57
N ILE A 267 15.74 0.11 20.24
CA ILE A 267 16.70 1.02 19.56
C ILE A 267 17.77 0.22 18.81
N VAL A 268 18.31 -0.86 19.41
CA VAL A 268 19.30 -1.74 18.75
C VAL A 268 18.70 -2.40 17.52
N ILE A 269 17.51 -3.01 17.65
CA ILE A 269 16.82 -3.67 16.53
C ILE A 269 16.54 -2.66 15.40
N LEU A 270 16.03 -1.47 15.74
CA LEU A 270 15.74 -0.43 14.77
C LEU A 270 16.98 0.12 14.09
N ALA A 271 18.06 0.40 14.84
CA ALA A 271 19.31 0.89 14.26
C ALA A 271 19.90 -0.12 13.28
N GLN A 272 19.87 -1.42 13.64
CA GLN A 272 20.31 -2.49 12.76
C GLN A 272 19.43 -2.60 11.50
N ASN A 273 18.12 -2.62 11.67
CA ASN A 273 17.17 -2.71 10.56
C ASN A 273 17.27 -1.51 9.61
N LYS A 274 17.39 -0.28 10.16
CA LYS A 274 17.58 0.94 9.37
C LYS A 274 18.89 0.93 8.60
N SER A 275 19.98 0.53 9.26
CA SER A 275 21.29 0.36 8.61
C SER A 275 21.17 -0.59 7.42
N GLN A 276 20.58 -1.77 7.63
CA GLN A 276 20.37 -2.74 6.56
C GLN A 276 19.45 -2.21 5.45
N ARG A 277 18.35 -1.52 5.80
CA ARG A 277 17.42 -0.96 4.81
C ARG A 277 18.08 0.12 3.95
N PHE A 278 18.87 1.01 4.55
CA PHE A 278 19.60 2.02 3.81
C PHE A 278 20.69 1.41 2.92
N LEU A 279 21.37 0.36 3.39
CA LEU A 279 22.30 -0.42 2.58
C LEU A 279 21.59 -1.08 1.39
N ASP A 280 20.48 -1.77 1.63
CA ASP A 280 19.68 -2.44 0.60
C ASP A 280 19.17 -1.42 -0.43
N THR A 281 18.71 -0.24 0.03
CA THR A 281 18.27 0.85 -0.85
C THR A 281 19.44 1.42 -1.67
N ALA A 282 20.60 1.66 -1.06
CA ALA A 282 21.77 2.15 -1.76
C ALA A 282 22.26 1.14 -2.81
N ASN A 283 22.27 -0.15 -2.49
CA ASN A 283 22.62 -1.22 -3.42
C ASN A 283 21.64 -1.33 -4.57
N LYS A 284 20.33 -1.20 -4.30
CA LYS A 284 19.30 -1.12 -5.34
C LYS A 284 19.53 0.05 -6.29
N LEU A 285 19.79 1.25 -5.76
CA LEU A 285 20.04 2.43 -6.60
C LEU A 285 21.36 2.30 -7.40
N LYS A 286 22.38 1.66 -6.83
CA LYS A 286 23.61 1.29 -7.57
C LYS A 286 23.29 0.31 -8.70
N GLY A 287 22.50 -0.73 -8.45
CA GLY A 287 22.04 -1.65 -9.50
C GLY A 287 21.25 -0.95 -10.60
N GLN A 288 20.43 0.05 -10.27
CA GLN A 288 19.76 0.90 -11.27
C GLN A 288 20.76 1.73 -12.08
N LEU A 289 21.74 2.34 -11.42
CA LEU A 289 22.80 3.12 -12.05
C LEU A 289 23.62 2.26 -13.02
N ASP A 290 23.99 1.05 -12.61
CA ASP A 290 24.78 0.07 -13.38
C ASP A 290 23.98 -0.54 -14.54
N SER A 291 22.64 -0.52 -14.45
CA SER A 291 21.76 -1.01 -15.53
C SER A 291 21.69 -0.07 -16.74
N PHE A 292 22.22 1.14 -16.63
CA PHE A 292 22.22 2.11 -17.71
C PHE A 292 23.23 1.77 -18.80
N ASP A 293 22.71 1.47 -19.98
CA ASP A 293 23.49 1.15 -21.18
C ASP A 293 23.32 2.21 -22.28
N THR A 294 24.20 2.16 -23.28
CA THR A 294 24.15 2.91 -24.55
C THR A 294 23.06 2.43 -25.51
N SER A 295 22.44 1.29 -25.20
CA SER A 295 21.39 0.66 -25.98
C SER A 295 20.17 0.33 -25.12
N VAL A 296 19.00 0.20 -25.75
CA VAL A 296 17.75 -0.19 -25.09
C VAL A 296 17.14 -1.40 -25.77
N LYS A 297 16.79 -2.39 -24.94
CA LYS A 297 16.01 -3.55 -25.36
C LYS A 297 14.52 -3.21 -25.38
N VAL A 298 13.93 -3.27 -26.57
CA VAL A 298 12.50 -3.05 -26.80
C VAL A 298 11.75 -4.35 -26.55
N ASN A 299 10.65 -4.29 -25.78
CA ASN A 299 9.83 -5.46 -25.52
C ASN A 299 8.92 -5.76 -26.73
N ARG A 300 9.18 -6.90 -27.40
CA ARG A 300 8.41 -7.37 -28.55
C ARG A 300 6.92 -7.45 -28.27
N ASP A 301 6.52 -8.08 -27.16
CA ASP A 301 5.11 -8.39 -26.90
C ASP A 301 4.30 -7.11 -26.69
N LEU A 302 4.91 -6.10 -26.05
CA LEU A 302 4.32 -4.77 -25.93
C LEU A 302 4.19 -4.06 -27.28
N VAL A 303 5.19 -4.17 -28.16
CA VAL A 303 5.13 -3.59 -29.51
C VAL A 303 4.02 -4.26 -30.33
N VAL A 304 3.89 -5.59 -30.25
CA VAL A 304 2.84 -6.32 -30.96
C VAL A 304 1.46 -5.89 -30.48
N LYS A 305 1.26 -5.78 -29.15
CA LYS A 305 0.00 -5.28 -28.57
C LYS A 305 -0.32 -3.85 -29.00
N ASP A 306 0.66 -2.95 -28.95
CA ASP A 306 0.47 -1.57 -29.42
C ASP A 306 0.14 -1.52 -30.92
N LEU A 307 0.77 -2.37 -31.73
CA LEU A 307 0.51 -2.46 -33.16
C LEU A 307 -0.88 -3.04 -33.47
N GLU A 308 -1.36 -4.02 -32.70
CA GLU A 308 -2.73 -4.54 -32.78
C GLU A 308 -3.77 -3.45 -32.47
N ARG A 309 -3.51 -2.59 -31.48
CA ARG A 309 -4.37 -1.43 -31.20
C ARG A 309 -4.43 -0.47 -32.38
N VAL A 310 -3.28 -0.10 -32.95
CA VAL A 310 -3.25 0.77 -34.13
C VAL A 310 -3.97 0.11 -35.31
N ARG A 311 -3.88 -1.23 -35.45
CA ARG A 311 -4.62 -1.99 -36.47
C ARG A 311 -6.13 -1.85 -36.32
N GLU A 312 -6.67 -1.94 -35.10
CA GLU A 312 -8.10 -1.76 -34.87
C GLU A 312 -8.58 -0.37 -35.29
N ARG A 313 -7.76 0.68 -35.08
CA ARG A 313 -8.05 2.05 -35.53
C ARG A 313 -8.08 2.22 -37.05
N THR A 314 -7.64 1.23 -37.82
CA THR A 314 -7.77 1.25 -39.30
C THR A 314 -9.15 0.81 -39.79
N LYS A 315 -9.98 0.24 -38.90
CA LYS A 315 -11.33 -0.24 -39.22
C LYS A 315 -12.36 0.85 -38.95
N LEU A 316 -13.36 0.96 -39.82
CA LEU A 316 -14.47 1.92 -39.68
C LEU A 316 -15.33 1.61 -38.44
N GLU A 317 -15.56 0.34 -38.16
CA GLU A 317 -16.34 -0.15 -37.00
C GLU A 317 -15.83 0.41 -35.66
N TYR A 318 -14.50 0.55 -35.51
CA TYR A 318 -13.88 1.11 -34.32
C TYR A 318 -14.31 2.57 -34.10
N TRP A 319 -14.25 3.39 -35.15
CA TRP A 319 -14.62 4.80 -35.08
C TRP A 319 -16.13 4.99 -34.93
N GLN A 320 -16.95 4.12 -35.55
CA GLN A 320 -18.39 4.10 -35.30
C GLN A 320 -18.71 3.79 -33.83
N LYS A 321 -18.08 2.76 -33.24
CA LYS A 321 -18.26 2.42 -31.82
C LYS A 321 -17.89 3.61 -30.93
N LYS A 322 -16.77 4.29 -31.24
CA LYS A 322 -16.32 5.48 -30.51
C LYS A 322 -17.29 6.65 -30.64
N LEU A 323 -17.84 6.89 -31.84
CA LEU A 323 -18.86 7.91 -32.06
C LEU A 323 -20.13 7.63 -31.25
N ASN A 324 -20.62 6.38 -31.27
CA ASN A 324 -21.81 5.97 -30.52
C ASN A 324 -21.63 6.19 -29.01
N LEU A 325 -20.45 5.92 -28.47
CA LEU A 325 -20.16 6.18 -27.06
C LEU A 325 -20.13 7.67 -26.75
N LYS A 326 -19.51 8.50 -27.59
CA LYS A 326 -19.58 9.96 -27.42
C LYS A 326 -21.03 10.47 -27.45
N ILE A 327 -21.88 9.91 -28.31
CA ILE A 327 -23.31 10.25 -28.38
C ILE A 327 -24.01 9.89 -27.05
N GLN A 328 -23.72 8.71 -26.50
CA GLN A 328 -24.25 8.27 -25.21
C GLN A 328 -23.75 9.11 -24.03
N ASP A 329 -22.43 9.35 -23.95
CA ASP A 329 -21.79 10.12 -22.86
C ASP A 329 -22.26 11.57 -22.79
N ASN A 330 -22.76 12.11 -23.90
CA ASN A 330 -23.27 13.47 -24.01
C ASN A 330 -24.81 13.54 -23.96
N ASP A 331 -25.48 12.45 -23.59
CA ASP A 331 -26.95 12.34 -23.45
C ASP A 331 -27.72 12.87 -24.67
N ILE A 332 -27.19 12.65 -25.88
CA ILE A 332 -27.81 13.14 -27.11
C ILE A 332 -29.03 12.27 -27.43
N GLN A 333 -30.22 12.85 -27.28
CA GLN A 333 -31.48 12.13 -27.53
C GLN A 333 -31.75 11.96 -29.04
N LEU A 334 -31.47 10.75 -29.52
CA LEU A 334 -31.87 10.30 -30.85
C LEU A 334 -33.31 9.74 -30.82
N THR A 335 -34.05 9.89 -31.91
CA THR A 335 -35.41 9.36 -32.05
C THR A 335 -35.38 7.85 -32.26
N THR A 336 -36.37 7.14 -31.70
CA THR A 336 -36.48 5.67 -31.86
C THR A 336 -37.07 5.27 -33.20
N THR A 337 -37.84 6.15 -33.82
CA THR A 337 -38.46 5.95 -35.13
C THR A 337 -37.52 6.34 -36.25
N ARG A 338 -37.34 5.42 -37.21
CA ARG A 338 -36.56 5.66 -38.42
C ARG A 338 -37.21 6.73 -39.30
N CYS A 339 -36.43 7.71 -39.75
CA CYS A 339 -36.85 8.72 -40.71
C CYS A 339 -36.83 8.19 -42.14
N SER A 340 -37.64 8.79 -43.02
CA SER A 340 -37.72 8.39 -44.43
C SER A 340 -36.54 8.87 -45.28
N LEU A 341 -35.72 9.80 -44.76
CA LEU A 341 -34.63 10.44 -45.49
C LEU A 341 -33.27 10.08 -44.87
N ASP A 342 -32.30 9.88 -45.77
CA ASP A 342 -30.88 9.74 -45.44
C ASP A 342 -30.13 10.94 -46.01
N LEU A 343 -29.47 11.71 -45.15
CA LEU A 343 -28.66 12.87 -45.52
C LEU A 343 -27.17 12.52 -45.42
N TYR A 344 -26.45 12.68 -46.54
CA TYR A 344 -25.03 12.38 -46.65
C TYR A 344 -24.22 13.66 -46.64
N LEU A 345 -23.38 13.86 -45.63
CA LEU A 345 -22.57 15.06 -45.44
C LEU A 345 -21.10 14.70 -45.24
N HIS A 346 -20.22 15.41 -45.95
CA HIS A 346 -18.80 15.46 -45.62
C HIS A 346 -18.54 16.75 -44.85
N LEU A 347 -18.07 16.64 -43.61
CA LEU A 347 -17.79 17.76 -42.73
C LEU A 347 -16.42 18.37 -43.06
N GLU A 348 -16.39 19.67 -43.31
CA GLU A 348 -15.16 20.45 -43.42
C GLU A 348 -14.89 21.20 -42.10
N ASN A 349 -14.27 22.38 -42.17
CA ASN A 349 -13.94 23.18 -41.00
C ASN A 349 -15.19 23.68 -40.26
N LYS A 350 -15.04 23.94 -38.95
CA LYS A 350 -16.07 24.61 -38.14
C LYS A 350 -16.31 26.03 -38.66
N THR A 351 -17.56 26.50 -38.54
CA THR A 351 -17.89 27.90 -38.85
C THR A 351 -17.14 28.85 -37.91
N GLN A 352 -16.92 30.10 -38.34
CA GLN A 352 -16.26 31.11 -37.49
C GLN A 352 -17.03 31.38 -36.19
N GLN A 353 -18.36 31.26 -36.24
CA GLN A 353 -19.24 31.40 -35.08
C GLN A 353 -19.28 30.15 -34.20
N LYS A 354 -18.58 29.07 -34.59
CA LYS A 354 -18.55 27.75 -33.91
C LYS A 354 -19.95 27.16 -33.63
N ASP A 355 -20.90 27.45 -34.51
CA ASP A 355 -22.31 27.05 -34.42
C ASP A 355 -22.70 25.97 -35.46
N GLY A 356 -21.71 25.48 -36.20
CA GLY A 356 -21.91 24.50 -37.26
C GLY A 356 -20.61 24.08 -37.96
N PHE A 357 -20.75 23.30 -39.02
CA PHE A 357 -19.67 22.86 -39.91
C PHE A 357 -19.95 23.33 -41.34
N PHE A 358 -18.89 23.68 -42.08
CA PHE A 358 -19.00 23.70 -43.54
C PHE A 358 -19.17 22.27 -44.04
N VAL A 359 -19.99 22.06 -45.07
CA VAL A 359 -20.32 20.71 -45.57
C VAL A 359 -20.36 20.63 -47.09
N LEU A 360 -19.99 19.44 -47.59
CA LEU A 360 -20.27 18.99 -48.96
C LEU A 360 -21.37 17.93 -48.91
N ILE A 361 -22.19 17.87 -49.96
CA ILE A 361 -23.26 16.88 -50.13
C ILE A 361 -22.86 15.83 -51.17
N TRP A 362 -23.35 14.61 -51.01
CA TRP A 362 -23.17 13.55 -52.00
C TRP A 362 -24.18 13.71 -53.14
N ASN A 363 -23.71 13.83 -54.39
CA ASN A 363 -24.58 13.93 -55.56
C ASN A 363 -24.81 12.59 -56.30
N GLY A 364 -24.26 11.48 -55.78
CA GLY A 364 -24.27 10.17 -56.44
C GLY A 364 -22.91 9.72 -56.97
N GLU A 365 -22.03 10.67 -57.33
CA GLU A 365 -20.70 10.39 -57.91
C GLU A 365 -19.55 11.02 -57.10
N SER A 366 -19.76 12.23 -56.55
CA SER A 366 -18.73 12.98 -55.83
C SER A 366 -19.30 13.89 -54.74
N TRP A 367 -18.43 14.33 -53.83
CA TRP A 367 -18.73 15.33 -52.80
C TRP A 367 -18.67 16.72 -53.40
N VAL A 368 -19.81 17.40 -53.47
CA VAL A 368 -19.94 18.71 -54.12
C VAL A 368 -20.59 19.74 -53.22
N LYS A 369 -20.39 21.02 -53.57
CA LYS A 369 -21.04 22.14 -52.91
C LYS A 369 -22.54 22.15 -53.23
N PRO A 370 -23.44 22.26 -52.24
CA PRO A 370 -24.87 22.34 -52.48
C PRO A 370 -25.22 23.61 -53.26
N ASP A 371 -25.95 23.48 -54.37
CA ASP A 371 -26.32 24.57 -55.28
C ASP A 371 -25.13 25.44 -55.75
N ASN A 372 -23.92 24.88 -55.87
CA ASN A 372 -22.67 25.62 -56.10
C ASN A 372 -22.36 26.73 -55.06
N LYS A 373 -22.97 26.65 -53.87
CA LYS A 373 -22.81 27.57 -52.74
C LYS A 373 -22.13 26.87 -51.56
N SER A 374 -21.67 27.63 -50.56
CA SER A 374 -21.11 27.02 -49.35
C SER A 374 -22.20 26.29 -48.57
N GLY A 375 -22.06 24.98 -48.36
CA GLY A 375 -22.94 24.22 -47.47
C GLY A 375 -22.59 24.48 -46.01
N ILE A 376 -23.58 24.68 -45.16
CA ILE A 376 -23.39 24.82 -43.72
C ILE A 376 -24.38 23.91 -43.00
N LEU A 377 -23.86 22.95 -42.22
CA LEU A 377 -24.66 22.22 -41.24
C LEU A 377 -24.74 23.07 -39.97
N SER A 378 -25.91 23.62 -39.68
CA SER A 378 -26.15 24.40 -38.47
C SER A 378 -26.64 23.48 -37.36
N LEU A 379 -25.90 23.45 -36.24
CA LEU A 379 -26.19 22.64 -35.07
C LEU A 379 -26.61 23.55 -33.92
N ARG A 380 -27.73 24.25 -34.09
CA ARG A 380 -28.31 25.11 -33.05
C ARG A 380 -29.34 24.34 -32.23
N ASN A 381 -29.61 24.80 -31.00
CA ASN A 381 -30.64 24.25 -30.11
C ASN A 381 -30.38 22.78 -29.70
N ARG A 382 -31.35 21.87 -29.94
CA ARG A 382 -31.38 20.47 -29.45
C ARG A 382 -30.12 19.67 -29.80
N TYR A 383 -29.47 19.95 -30.92
CA TYR A 383 -28.30 19.20 -31.39
C TYR A 383 -26.98 19.97 -31.28
N GLN A 384 -26.93 21.06 -30.50
CA GLN A 384 -25.71 21.85 -30.32
C GLN A 384 -24.54 21.02 -29.75
N VAL A 385 -24.85 20.05 -28.90
CA VAL A 385 -23.85 19.14 -28.31
C VAL A 385 -23.12 18.29 -29.37
N LEU A 386 -23.70 18.10 -30.56
CA LEU A 386 -23.00 17.41 -31.67
C LEU A 386 -21.73 18.14 -32.13
N LEU A 387 -21.57 19.44 -31.83
CA LEU A 387 -20.34 20.20 -32.11
C LEU A 387 -19.13 19.70 -31.30
N GLU A 388 -19.39 19.03 -30.17
CA GLU A 388 -18.38 18.42 -29.29
C GLU A 388 -18.10 16.96 -29.67
N VAL A 389 -19.02 16.34 -30.41
CA VAL A 389 -18.98 14.92 -30.77
C VAL A 389 -18.36 14.70 -32.16
N LEU A 390 -18.82 15.45 -33.16
CA LEU A 390 -18.44 15.32 -34.57
C LEU A 390 -17.14 16.06 -34.89
N GLU A 391 -16.40 15.57 -35.89
CA GLU A 391 -15.07 16.08 -36.20
C GLU A 391 -14.94 16.54 -37.67
N PRO A 392 -14.19 17.63 -37.94
CA PRO A 392 -13.85 18.01 -39.31
C PRO A 392 -13.15 16.85 -40.05
N GLY A 393 -13.53 16.62 -41.30
CA GLY A 393 -13.05 15.53 -42.15
C GLY A 393 -13.84 14.23 -42.00
N ASP A 394 -14.86 14.18 -41.14
CA ASP A 394 -15.77 13.04 -41.06
C ASP A 394 -16.78 13.06 -42.20
N THR A 395 -17.06 11.88 -42.73
CA THR A 395 -18.10 11.67 -43.73
C THR A 395 -19.21 10.85 -43.10
N LEU A 396 -20.41 11.44 -43.03
CA LEU A 396 -21.50 10.96 -42.19
C LEU A 396 -22.78 10.76 -43.01
N LYS A 397 -23.54 9.77 -42.60
CA LYS A 397 -24.92 9.53 -43.00
C LYS A 397 -25.82 9.78 -41.79
N PHE A 398 -26.73 10.74 -41.93
CA PHE A 398 -27.76 11.02 -40.94
C PHE A 398 -29.08 10.43 -41.43
N ASN A 399 -29.68 9.52 -40.66
CA ASN A 399 -31.10 9.20 -40.84
C ASN A 399 -31.89 10.20 -39.98
N CYS A 400 -32.49 11.19 -40.63
CA CYS A 400 -33.14 12.31 -39.95
C CYS A 400 -34.18 12.98 -40.85
N ASP A 401 -35.06 13.77 -40.24
CA ASP A 401 -35.77 14.80 -40.97
C ASP A 401 -34.83 16.01 -41.07
N TYR A 402 -34.84 16.74 -42.17
CA TYR A 402 -34.04 17.96 -42.27
C TYR A 402 -34.72 19.00 -43.13
N ASN A 403 -34.46 20.26 -42.81
CA ASN A 403 -34.84 21.39 -43.63
C ASN A 403 -33.59 22.13 -44.09
N TYR A 404 -33.66 22.80 -45.23
CA TYR A 404 -32.58 23.66 -45.69
C TYR A 404 -33.10 25.01 -46.16
N ARG A 405 -32.27 26.04 -45.94
CA ARG A 405 -32.53 27.41 -46.40
C ARG A 405 -31.38 27.87 -47.27
N THR A 406 -31.71 28.34 -48.46
CA THR A 406 -30.73 28.85 -49.41
C THR A 406 -30.65 30.37 -49.31
N SER A 407 -29.45 30.89 -49.03
CA SER A 407 -29.12 32.31 -49.12
C SER A 407 -28.37 32.61 -50.42
N GLU A 408 -27.99 33.87 -50.67
CA GLU A 408 -27.16 34.23 -51.83
C GLU A 408 -25.80 33.51 -51.81
N ARG A 409 -25.21 33.28 -50.63
CA ARG A 409 -23.84 32.78 -50.47
C ARG A 409 -23.71 31.36 -49.92
N ALA A 410 -24.75 30.84 -49.26
CA ALA A 410 -24.68 29.55 -48.55
C ALA A 410 -26.03 28.82 -48.51
N VAL A 411 -25.98 27.50 -48.41
CA VAL A 411 -27.13 26.62 -48.12
C VAL A 411 -26.99 26.12 -46.68
N LEU A 412 -27.95 26.46 -45.81
CA LEU A 412 -27.94 26.06 -44.41
C LEU A 412 -28.84 24.84 -44.21
N PHE A 413 -28.29 23.74 -43.70
CA PHE A 413 -29.02 22.54 -43.28
C PHE A 413 -29.29 22.60 -41.78
N ASN A 414 -30.54 22.36 -41.37
CA ASN A 414 -30.90 22.12 -39.97
C ASN A 414 -31.48 20.71 -39.84
N LEU A 415 -31.05 20.00 -38.81
CA LEU A 415 -31.50 18.65 -38.51
C LEU A 415 -32.71 18.68 -37.57
N ASP A 416 -33.72 17.89 -37.89
CA ASP A 416 -34.92 17.62 -37.10
C ASP A 416 -35.02 16.09 -36.88
N ASN A 417 -35.49 15.64 -35.71
CA ASN A 417 -35.74 14.20 -35.44
C ASN A 417 -34.62 13.23 -35.89
N VAL A 418 -33.38 13.40 -35.43
CA VAL A 418 -32.26 12.51 -35.81
C VAL A 418 -32.43 11.12 -35.19
N HIS A 419 -32.55 10.09 -36.02
CA HIS A 419 -32.68 8.67 -35.62
C HIS A 419 -31.31 8.00 -35.44
N SER A 420 -30.43 8.14 -36.42
CA SER A 420 -29.10 7.54 -36.38
C SER A 420 -28.05 8.39 -37.10
N ILE A 421 -26.80 8.24 -36.66
CA ILE A 421 -25.61 8.87 -37.24
C ILE A 421 -24.61 7.77 -37.54
N GLU A 422 -24.37 7.51 -38.83
CA GLU A 422 -23.45 6.48 -39.32
C GLU A 422 -22.23 7.15 -39.97
N LEU A 423 -21.04 6.71 -39.58
CA LEU A 423 -19.76 7.12 -40.13
C LEU A 423 -19.46 6.28 -41.37
N ILE A 424 -19.26 6.94 -42.50
CA ILE A 424 -18.94 6.31 -43.79
C ILE A 424 -17.42 6.27 -43.99
N ASP A 425 -16.75 7.38 -43.68
CA ASP A 425 -15.30 7.52 -43.73
C ASP A 425 -14.85 8.62 -42.77
N CYS A 426 -13.57 8.59 -42.36
CA CYS A 426 -12.98 9.67 -41.59
C CYS A 426 -11.48 9.78 -41.82
N GLN A 427 -10.96 11.01 -41.77
CA GLN A 427 -9.53 11.28 -41.94
C GLN A 427 -8.65 10.51 -40.93
N SER A 428 -9.19 10.21 -39.75
CA SER A 428 -8.51 9.47 -38.69
C SER A 428 -8.14 8.03 -39.10
N ILE A 429 -8.92 7.38 -39.98
CA ILE A 429 -8.60 6.05 -40.53
C ILE A 429 -7.35 6.12 -41.40
N GLN A 430 -7.23 7.15 -42.23
CA GLN A 430 -6.08 7.34 -43.12
C GLN A 430 -4.79 7.54 -42.32
N LYS A 431 -4.84 8.41 -41.30
CA LYS A 431 -3.73 8.60 -40.34
C LYS A 431 -3.36 7.30 -39.62
N ALA A 432 -4.35 6.50 -39.21
CA ALA A 432 -4.11 5.22 -38.55
C ALA A 432 -3.45 4.20 -39.50
N LYS A 433 -3.85 4.14 -40.78
CA LYS A 433 -3.23 3.28 -41.79
C LYS A 433 -1.76 3.63 -42.03
N GLU A 434 -1.44 4.92 -42.15
CA GLU A 434 -0.06 5.40 -42.28
C GLU A 434 0.78 5.08 -41.04
N ALA A 435 0.25 5.35 -39.84
CA ALA A 435 0.91 5.03 -38.58
C ALA A 435 1.18 3.52 -38.45
N PHE A 436 0.20 2.68 -38.80
CA PHE A 436 0.31 1.22 -38.76
C PHE A 436 1.47 0.71 -39.63
N GLU A 437 1.52 1.12 -40.90
CA GLU A 437 2.60 0.67 -41.80
C GLU A 437 3.98 1.19 -41.35
N LYS A 438 4.05 2.42 -40.85
CA LYS A 438 5.29 2.99 -40.30
C LYS A 438 5.79 2.19 -39.09
N GLU A 439 4.93 1.91 -38.11
CA GLU A 439 5.32 1.16 -36.91
C GLU A 439 5.68 -0.30 -37.22
N LYS A 440 4.96 -0.92 -38.15
CA LYS A 440 5.25 -2.27 -38.66
C LYS A 440 6.64 -2.35 -39.31
N LEU A 441 7.04 -1.34 -40.09
CA LEU A 441 8.39 -1.28 -40.67
C LEU A 441 9.46 -1.13 -39.57
N ILE A 442 9.23 -0.29 -38.57
CA ILE A 442 10.14 -0.15 -37.42
C ILE A 442 10.27 -1.48 -36.67
N GLY A 443 9.15 -2.16 -36.40
CA GLY A 443 9.12 -3.46 -35.74
C GLY A 443 9.89 -4.54 -36.52
N LYS A 444 9.76 -4.58 -37.85
CA LYS A 444 10.54 -5.48 -38.72
C LYS A 444 12.04 -5.19 -38.66
N SER A 445 12.43 -3.91 -38.59
CA SER A 445 13.84 -3.51 -38.44
C SER A 445 14.40 -3.95 -37.08
N LEU A 446 13.66 -3.69 -36.00
CA LEU A 446 14.04 -4.13 -34.65
C LEU A 446 14.14 -5.65 -34.53
N ALA A 447 13.24 -6.40 -35.17
CA ALA A 447 13.28 -7.85 -35.19
C ALA A 447 14.59 -8.40 -35.80
N LYS A 448 15.13 -7.74 -36.83
CA LYS A 448 16.44 -8.10 -37.42
C LYS A 448 17.61 -7.86 -36.47
N ASN A 449 17.49 -6.87 -35.58
CA ASN A 449 18.52 -6.46 -34.63
C ASN A 449 18.28 -7.00 -33.21
N GLY A 450 17.54 -8.11 -33.07
CA GLY A 450 17.29 -8.75 -31.77
C GLY A 450 16.48 -7.89 -30.79
N TRP A 451 15.68 -6.95 -31.30
CA TRP A 451 14.91 -5.95 -30.53
C TRP A 451 15.76 -4.98 -29.71
N VAL A 452 16.97 -4.69 -30.16
CA VAL A 452 17.86 -3.70 -29.54
C VAL A 452 17.98 -2.47 -30.43
N LYS A 453 17.89 -1.28 -29.82
CA LYS A 453 18.14 0.00 -30.50
C LYS A 453 19.20 0.82 -29.74
N PRO A 454 20.06 1.58 -30.43
CA PRO A 454 20.93 2.56 -29.77
C PRO A 454 20.07 3.70 -29.21
N LEU A 455 20.54 4.30 -28.11
CA LEU A 455 19.92 5.50 -27.56
C LEU A 455 20.08 6.70 -28.50
N SER A 456 19.02 7.48 -28.64
CA SER A 456 19.07 8.80 -29.25
C SER A 456 19.75 9.82 -28.32
N HIS A 457 20.20 10.95 -28.87
CA HIS A 457 20.83 12.02 -28.09
C HIS A 457 19.95 12.51 -26.92
N GLN A 458 18.64 12.61 -27.15
CA GLN A 458 17.68 13.02 -26.12
C GLN A 458 17.58 11.98 -24.99
N GLU A 459 17.52 10.69 -25.34
CA GLU A 459 17.48 9.60 -24.35
C GLU A 459 18.80 9.54 -23.53
N ILE A 460 19.95 9.84 -24.14
CA ILE A 460 21.25 9.95 -23.45
C ILE A 460 21.24 11.12 -22.45
N GLU A 461 20.74 12.30 -22.84
CA GLU A 461 20.64 13.44 -21.94
C GLU A 461 19.74 13.13 -20.73
N GLU A 462 18.59 12.50 -20.95
CA GLU A 462 17.69 12.11 -19.88
C GLU A 462 18.33 11.08 -18.94
N GLN A 463 19.00 10.08 -19.50
CA GLN A 463 19.74 9.08 -18.72
C GLN A 463 20.84 9.73 -17.87
N ASN A 464 21.57 10.71 -18.41
CA ASN A 464 22.61 11.43 -17.67
C ASN A 464 22.03 12.24 -16.49
N ARG A 465 20.86 12.86 -16.66
CA ARG A 465 20.17 13.55 -15.55
C ARG A 465 19.71 12.56 -14.48
N GLU A 466 19.22 11.38 -14.88
CA GLU A 466 18.81 10.35 -13.93
C GLU A 466 20.00 9.74 -13.18
N LYS A 467 21.15 9.57 -13.85
CA LYS A 467 22.43 9.18 -13.23
C LYS A 467 22.83 10.17 -12.12
N ALA A 468 22.77 11.47 -12.37
CA ALA A 468 23.09 12.49 -11.37
C ALA A 468 22.18 12.40 -10.13
N SER A 469 20.85 12.32 -10.36
CA SER A 469 19.88 12.13 -9.27
C SER A 469 20.11 10.85 -8.47
N LEU A 470 20.45 9.74 -9.13
CA LEU A 470 20.76 8.47 -8.47
C LEU A 470 22.03 8.55 -7.64
N LEU A 471 23.11 9.15 -8.15
CA LEU A 471 24.37 9.33 -7.42
C LEU A 471 24.17 10.15 -6.14
N ASN A 472 23.46 11.27 -6.24
CA ASN A 472 23.13 12.08 -5.06
C ASN A 472 22.35 11.24 -4.03
N ARG A 473 21.38 10.44 -4.49
CA ARG A 473 20.57 9.63 -3.58
C ARG A 473 21.33 8.44 -2.98
N ILE A 474 22.24 7.82 -3.72
CA ILE A 474 23.15 6.78 -3.21
C ILE A 474 24.02 7.37 -2.09
N ASN A 475 24.58 8.57 -2.28
CA ASN A 475 25.37 9.25 -1.26
C ASN A 475 24.54 9.53 0.00
N TYR A 476 23.33 10.07 -0.18
CA TYR A 476 22.40 10.31 0.94
C TYR A 476 22.11 9.03 1.75
N TYR A 477 21.76 7.92 1.09
CA TYR A 477 21.46 6.68 1.82
C TYR A 477 22.70 6.05 2.43
N SER A 478 23.86 6.15 1.79
CA SER A 478 25.13 5.64 2.34
C SER A 478 25.51 6.40 3.62
N GLN A 479 25.40 7.73 3.65
CA GLN A 479 25.64 8.54 4.85
C GLN A 479 24.67 8.18 5.99
N ASN A 480 23.37 8.01 5.69
CA ASN A 480 22.39 7.63 6.70
C ASN A 480 22.58 6.18 7.21
N GLN A 481 23.11 5.29 6.36
CA GLN A 481 23.52 3.95 6.75
C GLN A 481 24.67 4.00 7.76
N GLU A 482 25.72 4.79 7.50
CA GLU A 482 26.86 4.97 8.41
C GLU A 482 26.42 5.51 9.77
N LEU A 483 25.53 6.51 9.80
CA LEU A 483 24.95 7.05 11.04
C LEU A 483 24.17 5.98 11.83
N SER A 484 23.39 5.16 11.12
CA SER A 484 22.60 4.08 11.75
C SER A 484 23.50 2.98 12.32
N ASP A 485 24.55 2.62 11.58
CA ASP A 485 25.56 1.65 12.01
C ASP A 485 26.38 2.16 13.21
N TYR A 486 26.73 3.45 13.22
CA TYR A 486 27.38 4.09 14.37
C TYR A 486 26.55 3.94 15.66
N ILE A 487 25.26 4.24 15.59
CA ILE A 487 24.34 4.12 16.73
C ILE A 487 24.23 2.67 17.19
N TYR A 488 24.09 1.72 16.27
CA TYR A 488 24.05 0.30 16.59
C TYR A 488 25.32 -0.15 17.34
N LYS A 489 26.50 0.17 16.81
CA LYS A 489 27.80 -0.20 17.40
C LYS A 489 28.01 0.36 18.81
N ARG A 490 27.43 1.52 19.14
CA ARG A 490 27.52 2.14 20.47
C ARG A 490 26.54 1.55 21.49
N ILE A 491 25.29 1.29 21.07
CA ILE A 491 24.20 0.92 21.99
C ILE A 491 24.13 -0.59 22.22
N GLU A 492 24.45 -1.41 21.22
CA GLU A 492 24.37 -2.87 21.31
C GLU A 492 25.19 -3.46 22.48
N PRO A 493 26.46 -3.05 22.69
CA PRO A 493 27.25 -3.54 23.83
C PRO A 493 26.64 -3.11 25.17
N LYS A 494 26.13 -1.88 25.25
CA LYS A 494 25.50 -1.32 26.45
C LYS A 494 24.20 -2.04 26.82
N TYR A 495 23.42 -2.43 25.81
CA TYR A 495 22.26 -3.28 26.00
C TYR A 495 22.64 -4.66 26.55
N ARG A 496 23.71 -5.30 26.02
CA ARG A 496 24.21 -6.58 26.55
C ARG A 496 24.65 -6.47 28.01
N GLU A 497 25.36 -5.42 28.39
CA GLU A 497 25.77 -5.13 29.78
C GLU A 497 24.55 -4.99 30.69
N LEU A 498 23.59 -4.14 30.31
CA LEU A 498 22.38 -3.93 31.09
C LEU A 498 21.56 -5.21 31.26
N ARG A 499 21.45 -6.04 30.22
CA ARG A 499 20.76 -7.34 30.29
C ARG A 499 21.42 -8.27 31.31
N LYS A 500 22.76 -8.30 31.37
CA LYS A 500 23.50 -9.08 32.38
C LYS A 500 23.20 -8.57 33.79
N PHE A 501 23.15 -7.25 33.99
CA PHE A 501 22.83 -6.65 35.29
C PHE A 501 21.41 -6.99 35.76
N ILE A 502 20.42 -6.87 34.88
CA ILE A 502 19.03 -7.26 35.17
C ILE A 502 18.97 -8.73 35.59
N GLN A 503 19.66 -9.63 34.86
CA GLN A 503 19.68 -11.05 35.19
C GLN A 503 20.37 -11.32 36.53
N HIS A 504 21.45 -10.60 36.85
CA HIS A 504 22.13 -10.72 38.14
C HIS A 504 21.24 -10.26 39.30
N MET A 505 20.57 -9.11 39.19
CA MET A 505 19.63 -8.63 40.21
C MET A 505 18.49 -9.62 40.47
N LYS A 506 17.98 -10.28 39.42
CA LYS A 506 16.98 -11.35 39.56
C LYS A 506 17.52 -12.57 40.31
N ARG A 507 18.79 -12.96 40.05
CA ARG A 507 19.45 -14.06 40.79
C ARG A 507 19.65 -13.74 42.28
N LEU A 508 19.75 -12.46 42.65
CA LEU A 508 19.76 -12.01 44.05
C LEU A 508 18.38 -12.05 44.73
N GLY A 509 17.33 -12.52 44.04
CA GLY A 509 15.97 -12.63 44.59
C GLY A 509 15.19 -11.32 44.62
N ILE A 510 15.60 -10.31 43.84
CA ILE A 510 14.94 -9.00 43.77
C ILE A 510 13.73 -9.07 42.82
N MET A 511 12.58 -8.57 43.26
CA MET A 511 11.32 -8.55 42.49
C MET A 511 10.98 -7.14 42.01
N PRO A 512 10.75 -6.88 40.71
CA PRO A 512 10.50 -5.53 40.21
C PRO A 512 9.24 -4.90 40.83
N SER A 513 9.26 -3.58 41.02
CA SER A 513 8.12 -2.79 41.52
C SER A 513 8.15 -1.40 40.91
N SER A 514 7.03 -0.94 40.35
CA SER A 514 6.91 0.42 39.80
C SER A 514 6.82 1.51 40.88
N ASN A 515 6.48 1.15 42.12
CA ASN A 515 6.34 2.10 43.21
C ASN A 515 7.69 2.75 43.56
N PHE A 516 7.78 4.07 43.40
CA PHE A 516 9.00 4.83 43.74
C PHE A 516 9.10 5.02 45.26
N PRO A 517 10.18 4.56 45.90
CA PRO A 517 10.32 4.70 47.35
C PRO A 517 10.80 6.11 47.74
N ASN A 518 10.09 6.76 48.65
CA ASN A 518 10.53 8.01 49.29
C ASN A 518 11.66 7.74 50.30
N SER A 519 12.85 7.40 49.80
CA SER A 519 13.99 6.96 50.59
C SER A 519 15.20 7.89 50.45
N MET A 520 15.90 8.14 51.55
CA MET A 520 17.15 8.91 51.58
C MET A 520 18.24 8.30 50.67
N THR A 521 18.13 7.03 50.30
CA THR A 521 19.07 6.37 49.37
C THR A 521 19.12 7.05 48.01
N PHE A 522 18.00 7.56 47.48
CA PHE A 522 17.98 8.28 46.20
C PHE A 522 18.50 9.72 46.29
N VAL A 523 18.68 10.25 47.50
CA VAL A 523 19.24 11.58 47.76
C VAL A 523 20.75 11.48 48.03
N GLN A 524 21.17 10.46 48.78
CA GLN A 524 22.55 10.30 49.25
C GLN A 524 23.43 9.47 48.31
N ASN A 525 22.86 8.51 47.57
CA ASN A 525 23.61 7.67 46.65
C ASN A 525 23.46 8.16 45.21
N ILE A 526 24.54 8.75 44.68
CA ILE A 526 24.58 9.33 43.34
C ILE A 526 24.23 8.31 42.25
N ASN A 527 24.52 7.02 42.44
CA ASN A 527 24.24 5.99 41.44
C ASN A 527 22.74 5.65 41.37
N TYR A 528 22.05 5.54 42.52
CA TYR A 528 20.60 5.31 42.53
C TYR A 528 19.86 6.50 41.91
N GLN A 529 20.32 7.72 42.24
CA GLN A 529 19.80 8.94 41.65
C GLN A 529 20.06 9.00 40.13
N ALA A 530 21.25 8.62 39.69
CA ALA A 530 21.63 8.61 38.27
C ALA A 530 20.76 7.64 37.44
N VAL A 531 20.44 6.45 37.96
CA VAL A 531 19.53 5.52 37.27
C VAL A 531 18.11 6.09 37.19
N HIS A 532 17.60 6.69 38.27
CA HIS A 532 16.26 7.31 38.26
C HIS A 532 16.17 8.50 37.28
N ASN A 533 17.14 9.40 37.33
CA ASN A 533 17.20 10.56 36.44
C ASN A 533 17.40 10.13 34.99
N GLY A 534 18.30 9.17 34.76
CA GLY A 534 18.52 8.59 33.43
C GLY A 534 17.26 7.94 32.86
N TYR A 535 16.51 7.19 33.68
CA TYR A 535 15.21 6.63 33.28
C TYR A 535 14.20 7.73 32.89
N LYS A 536 14.09 8.80 33.68
CA LYS A 536 13.22 9.95 33.36
C LYS A 536 13.64 10.64 32.06
N VAL A 537 14.93 10.88 31.86
CA VAL A 537 15.47 11.52 30.65
C VAL A 537 15.22 10.63 29.43
N LEU A 538 15.53 9.33 29.51
CA LEU A 538 15.30 8.38 28.42
C LEU A 538 13.81 8.32 28.03
N ARG A 539 12.91 8.35 29.02
CA ARG A 539 11.45 8.41 28.80
C ARG A 539 11.02 9.70 28.11
N GLY A 540 11.59 10.83 28.51
CA GLY A 540 11.32 12.14 27.91
C GLY A 540 11.79 12.21 26.45
N ILE A 541 13.02 11.78 26.17
CA ILE A 541 13.61 11.84 24.82
C ILE A 541 12.89 10.89 23.86
N THR A 542 12.54 9.69 24.31
CA THR A 542 11.78 8.73 23.49
C THR A 542 10.30 9.08 23.34
N LYS A 543 9.83 10.16 23.99
CA LYS A 543 8.41 10.57 24.05
C LYS A 543 7.46 9.43 24.42
N LEU A 544 7.97 8.43 25.15
CA LEU A 544 7.20 7.33 25.74
C LEU A 544 6.72 7.76 27.14
N THR A 545 6.18 8.98 27.22
CA THR A 545 5.75 9.60 28.49
C THR A 545 4.57 8.89 29.12
N ASP A 546 3.82 8.09 28.38
CA ASP A 546 2.74 7.25 28.91
C ASP A 546 3.18 5.80 29.04
N ASP A 547 3.08 5.23 30.25
CA ASP A 547 3.37 3.81 30.48
C ASP A 547 2.42 2.92 29.65
N GLU A 548 1.23 3.42 29.32
CA GLU A 548 0.22 2.74 28.51
C GLU A 548 0.69 2.46 27.07
N LEU A 549 1.42 3.38 26.44
CA LEU A 549 1.86 3.21 25.05
C LEU A 549 2.89 2.08 24.95
N LEU A 550 3.83 2.03 25.88
CA LEU A 550 4.84 0.97 25.95
C LEU A 550 4.20 -0.38 26.33
N LEU A 551 3.22 -0.41 27.24
CA LEU A 551 2.44 -1.62 27.54
C LEU A 551 1.62 -2.10 26.33
N ASN A 552 1.06 -1.19 25.55
CA ASN A 552 0.30 -1.51 24.35
C ASN A 552 1.19 -2.13 23.26
N LEU A 553 2.42 -1.63 23.10
CA LEU A 553 3.39 -2.22 22.20
C LEU A 553 3.89 -3.59 22.69
N GLU A 554 3.99 -3.79 24.00
CA GLU A 554 4.29 -5.10 24.58
C GLU A 554 3.20 -6.13 24.25
N LEU A 555 1.93 -5.73 24.30
CA LEU A 555 0.83 -6.61 23.88
C LEU A 555 0.93 -6.96 22.39
N ILE A 556 1.32 -6.03 21.53
CA ILE A 556 1.47 -6.25 20.09
C ILE A 556 2.69 -7.15 19.79
N ASP A 557 3.80 -6.97 20.50
CA ASP A 557 4.99 -7.83 20.36
C ASP A 557 4.69 -9.29 20.74
N ASN A 558 3.82 -9.50 21.73
CA ASN A 558 3.35 -10.82 22.16
C ASN A 558 2.31 -11.45 21.22
N MET A 559 1.81 -10.71 20.21
CA MET A 559 0.89 -11.29 19.22
C MET A 559 1.63 -12.35 18.39
N GLY A 560 1.11 -13.59 18.44
CA GLY A 560 1.57 -14.76 17.70
C GLY A 560 0.74 -14.98 16.42
N LEU A 561 0.04 -16.12 16.31
CA LEU A 561 -0.84 -16.47 15.17
C LEU A 561 -1.78 -15.30 14.81
N VAL A 562 -1.65 -14.76 13.59
CA VAL A 562 -2.47 -13.63 13.11
C VAL A 562 -3.31 -14.05 11.91
N ASN A 563 -4.52 -13.50 11.85
CA ASN A 563 -5.30 -13.42 10.62
C ASN A 563 -4.49 -12.63 9.58
N MET A 564 -3.94 -13.31 8.57
CA MET A 564 -3.02 -12.69 7.61
C MET A 564 -3.63 -11.56 6.78
N PRO A 565 -4.87 -11.69 6.24
CA PRO A 565 -5.56 -10.57 5.63
C PRO A 565 -5.61 -9.32 6.52
N LEU A 566 -5.97 -9.49 7.79
CA LEU A 566 -6.04 -8.38 8.75
C LEU A 566 -4.65 -7.82 9.09
N LEU A 567 -3.63 -8.68 9.22
CA LEU A 567 -2.24 -8.26 9.43
C LEU A 567 -1.75 -7.43 8.24
N TYR A 568 -2.02 -7.89 7.02
CA TYR A 568 -1.62 -7.23 5.78
C TYR A 568 -2.29 -5.87 5.62
N GLU A 569 -3.58 -5.78 5.93
CA GLU A 569 -4.33 -4.52 5.93
C GLU A 569 -3.74 -3.52 6.93
N ARG A 570 -3.51 -3.93 8.18
CA ARG A 570 -2.89 -3.08 9.21
C ARG A 570 -1.44 -2.70 8.86
N TRP A 571 -0.68 -3.61 8.25
CA TRP A 571 0.65 -3.30 7.75
C TRP A 571 0.61 -2.29 6.61
N THR A 572 -0.35 -2.41 5.69
CA THR A 572 -0.56 -1.44 4.60
C THR A 572 -0.90 -0.06 5.15
N PHE A 573 -1.72 0.02 6.22
CA PHE A 573 -1.99 1.28 6.92
C PHE A 573 -0.71 1.94 7.45
N ILE A 574 0.19 1.15 8.08
CA ILE A 574 1.49 1.62 8.54
C ILE A 574 2.36 2.11 7.36
N GLN A 575 2.37 1.37 6.25
CA GLN A 575 3.13 1.77 5.05
C GLN A 575 2.63 3.09 4.46
N LEU A 576 1.32 3.31 4.41
CA LEU A 576 0.75 4.59 3.94
C LEU A 576 1.27 5.76 4.77
N ILE A 577 1.25 5.64 6.11
CA ILE A 577 1.78 6.67 7.01
C ILE A 577 3.29 6.86 6.81
N LEU A 578 4.05 5.76 6.69
CA LEU A 578 5.50 5.81 6.48
C LEU A 578 5.87 6.50 5.16
N VAL A 579 5.20 6.20 4.05
CA VAL A 579 5.48 6.82 2.75
C VAL A 579 5.07 8.29 2.77
N LEU A 580 3.91 8.64 3.33
CA LEU A 580 3.50 10.03 3.47
C LEU A 580 4.49 10.84 4.33
N LYS A 581 4.95 10.27 5.45
CA LYS A 581 5.91 10.91 6.36
C LYS A 581 7.31 11.01 5.78
N ASN A 582 7.88 9.89 5.31
CA ASN A 582 9.30 9.80 4.95
C ASN A 582 9.57 10.20 3.50
N SER A 583 8.67 9.86 2.57
CA SER A 583 8.86 10.17 1.15
C SER A 583 8.21 11.50 0.74
N PHE A 584 7.09 11.89 1.36
CA PHE A 584 6.35 13.12 1.02
C PHE A 584 6.32 14.19 2.12
N ARG A 585 7.07 14.00 3.21
CA ARG A 585 7.29 14.99 4.30
C ARG A 585 6.02 15.48 5.01
N PHE A 586 4.98 14.66 5.04
CA PHE A 586 3.81 14.97 5.84
C PHE A 586 4.09 14.75 7.32
N VAL A 587 3.70 15.71 8.15
CA VAL A 587 3.81 15.66 9.61
C VAL A 587 2.46 15.23 10.19
N PRO A 588 2.37 14.09 10.90
CA PRO A 588 1.13 13.64 11.52
C PRO A 588 0.78 14.46 12.78
N GLN A 589 -0.52 14.58 13.09
CA GLN A 589 -1.06 15.26 14.28
C GLN A 589 -0.55 14.67 15.60
N LYS A 590 -0.38 15.46 16.66
CA LYS A 590 0.30 15.04 17.92
C LYS A 590 -0.15 13.71 18.54
N ASP A 591 -1.44 13.37 18.47
CA ASP A 591 -2.04 12.17 19.07
C ASP A 591 -2.10 10.94 18.14
N TRP A 592 -1.47 11.02 16.95
CA TRP A 592 -1.55 9.99 15.91
C TRP A 592 -1.14 8.59 16.39
N LYS A 593 -0.19 8.48 17.32
CA LYS A 593 0.32 7.20 17.86
C LYS A 593 -0.77 6.41 18.56
N TYR A 594 -1.61 7.07 19.34
CA TYR A 594 -2.71 6.42 20.07
C TYR A 594 -3.77 5.91 19.09
N LYS A 595 -4.13 6.71 18.09
CA LYS A 595 -5.08 6.32 17.04
C LYS A 595 -4.56 5.17 16.19
N LEU A 596 -3.26 5.14 15.89
CA LEU A 596 -2.64 4.00 15.19
C LEU A 596 -2.70 2.72 16.04
N ILE A 597 -2.33 2.80 17.32
CA ILE A 597 -2.40 1.65 18.24
C ILE A 597 -3.85 1.19 18.39
N GLU A 598 -4.81 2.11 18.43
CA GLU A 598 -6.23 1.79 18.48
C GLU A 598 -6.69 1.05 17.22
N ALA A 599 -6.27 1.48 16.02
CA ALA A 599 -6.55 0.78 14.76
C ALA A 599 -5.93 -0.63 14.71
N VAL A 600 -4.74 -0.78 15.29
CA VAL A 600 -4.03 -2.07 15.32
C VAL A 600 -4.61 -3.03 16.38
N LYS A 601 -5.02 -2.54 17.55
CA LYS A 601 -5.45 -3.39 18.67
C LYS A 601 -6.96 -3.64 18.69
N SER A 602 -7.76 -2.65 18.33
CA SER A 602 -9.21 -2.70 18.42
C SER A 602 -9.85 -2.96 17.06
N ASN A 603 -11.06 -3.51 17.05
CA ASN A 603 -11.88 -3.60 15.83
C ASN A 603 -12.71 -2.32 15.64
N LYS A 604 -12.19 -1.17 16.07
CA LYS A 604 -12.86 0.12 15.90
C LYS A 604 -12.64 0.60 14.47
N THR A 605 -13.73 1.00 13.85
CA THR A 605 -13.76 1.56 12.50
C THR A 605 -13.72 3.09 12.56
N ASP A 606 -13.61 3.73 11.40
CA ASP A 606 -13.69 5.20 11.26
C ASP A 606 -12.59 5.97 12.01
N ILE A 607 -11.39 5.38 12.10
CA ILE A 607 -10.23 6.01 12.74
C ILE A 607 -9.56 6.97 11.76
N ASN A 608 -9.25 8.20 12.19
CA ASN A 608 -8.59 9.21 11.35
C ASN A 608 -7.23 9.67 11.87
N ILE A 609 -6.27 9.80 10.96
CA ILE A 609 -4.98 10.44 11.21
C ILE A 609 -4.84 11.60 10.25
N ASN A 610 -4.74 12.82 10.80
CA ASN A 610 -4.48 14.00 10.01
C ASN A 610 -2.98 14.18 9.84
N LEU A 611 -2.55 14.48 8.61
CA LEU A 611 -1.18 14.78 8.27
C LEU A 611 -1.10 16.08 7.46
N ILE A 612 -0.04 16.85 7.69
CA ILE A 612 0.12 18.20 7.15
C ILE A 612 1.48 18.34 6.47
N ASN A 613 1.50 18.91 5.28
CA ASN A 613 2.72 19.41 4.63
C ASN A 613 2.50 20.89 4.30
N ASP A 614 2.99 21.76 5.19
CA ASP A 614 2.80 23.21 5.07
C ASP A 614 3.56 23.80 3.87
N GLU A 615 4.77 23.29 3.58
CA GLU A 615 5.57 23.74 2.44
C GLU A 615 4.84 23.52 1.11
N ALA A 616 4.18 22.37 0.98
CA ALA A 616 3.37 22.05 -0.20
C ALA A 616 1.94 22.60 -0.16
N LYS A 617 1.54 23.20 0.97
CA LYS A 617 0.16 23.65 1.25
C LYS A 617 -0.88 22.52 1.09
N ARG A 618 -0.61 21.35 1.71
CA ARG A 618 -1.46 20.14 1.60
C ARG A 618 -1.77 19.51 2.95
N TYR A 619 -3.02 19.07 3.09
CA TYR A 619 -3.56 18.50 4.32
C TYR A 619 -4.29 17.21 3.97
N ILE A 620 -3.88 16.08 4.56
CA ILE A 620 -4.46 14.77 4.33
C ILE A 620 -5.14 14.29 5.61
N SER A 621 -6.40 13.89 5.51
CA SER A 621 -7.05 13.04 6.51
C SER A 621 -7.04 11.60 6.01
N LEU A 622 -6.16 10.78 6.57
CA LEU A 622 -6.07 9.35 6.29
C LEU A 622 -7.02 8.60 7.23
N TRP A 623 -7.99 7.90 6.65
CA TRP A 623 -9.00 7.13 7.38
C TRP A 623 -8.75 5.63 7.24
N TYR A 624 -8.98 4.90 8.33
CA TYR A 624 -9.00 3.44 8.39
C TYR A 624 -10.44 2.94 8.59
N GLU A 625 -10.89 2.04 7.71
CA GLU A 625 -12.24 1.47 7.68
C GLU A 625 -13.37 2.52 7.78
N LYS A 626 -13.30 3.60 6.99
CA LYS A 626 -14.32 4.66 7.00
C LYS A 626 -15.60 4.23 6.31
N SER A 627 -16.74 4.50 6.95
CA SER A 627 -18.06 4.28 6.39
C SER A 627 -18.40 5.38 5.37
N LEU A 628 -18.67 4.96 4.13
CA LEU A 628 -19.15 5.84 3.06
C LEU A 628 -20.65 6.08 3.19
N SER A 629 -21.16 7.05 2.43
CA SER A 629 -22.60 7.39 2.34
C SER A 629 -23.49 6.20 1.93
N ASN A 630 -22.92 5.25 1.18
CA ASN A 630 -23.57 4.00 0.76
C ASN A 630 -23.50 2.86 1.80
N ASN A 631 -23.06 3.16 3.04
CA ASN A 631 -22.83 2.20 4.13
C ASN A 631 -21.80 1.11 3.84
N LYS A 632 -21.02 1.24 2.76
CA LYS A 632 -19.87 0.39 2.49
C LYS A 632 -18.61 0.98 3.13
N ARG A 633 -17.62 0.13 3.35
CA ARG A 633 -16.40 0.44 4.08
C ARG A 633 -15.19 -0.03 3.28
N PRO A 634 -14.51 0.85 2.53
CA PRO A 634 -13.16 0.58 2.06
C PRO A 634 -12.17 0.57 3.23
N ASP A 635 -11.03 -0.11 3.02
CA ASP A 635 -10.02 -0.26 4.06
C ASP A 635 -9.32 1.07 4.37
N PHE A 636 -9.02 1.88 3.33
CA PHE A 636 -8.41 3.21 3.52
C PHE A 636 -9.02 4.29 2.63
N ILE A 637 -9.13 5.51 3.17
CA ILE A 637 -9.52 6.70 2.42
C ILE A 637 -8.53 7.83 2.72
N LEU A 638 -8.00 8.46 1.69
CA LEU A 638 -7.21 9.68 1.80
C LEU A 638 -8.07 10.85 1.31
N ASP A 639 -8.53 11.67 2.26
CA ASP A 639 -9.20 12.94 1.99
C ASP A 639 -8.13 14.05 1.94
N LEU A 640 -7.82 14.57 0.75
CA LEU A 640 -6.82 15.61 0.53
C LEU A 640 -7.48 16.98 0.37
N THR A 641 -7.01 17.95 1.14
CA THR A 641 -7.23 19.38 0.93
C THR A 641 -5.93 20.02 0.46
N TRP A 642 -5.97 20.84 -0.59
CA TRP A 642 -4.80 21.56 -1.11
C TRP A 642 -5.14 22.99 -1.55
N PHE A 643 -4.12 23.84 -1.64
CA PHE A 643 -4.23 25.26 -2.00
C PHE A 643 -3.29 25.63 -3.15
N SER A 644 -3.73 26.57 -4.00
CA SER A 644 -2.98 27.03 -5.17
C SER A 644 -1.69 27.80 -4.80
N HIS A 645 -0.70 27.77 -5.70
CA HIS A 645 0.57 28.48 -5.53
C HIS A 645 0.54 29.95 -5.98
N ASN A 646 -0.36 30.32 -6.91
CA ASN A 646 -0.29 31.58 -7.66
C ASN A 646 -1.13 32.74 -7.12
N ILE A 647 -1.81 32.57 -5.99
CA ILE A 647 -2.68 33.63 -5.46
C ILE A 647 -2.36 33.84 -3.98
N ASP A 648 -1.58 34.88 -3.70
CA ASP A 648 -1.52 35.46 -2.36
C ASP A 648 -2.92 35.98 -2.00
N GLY A 649 -3.62 35.24 -1.14
CA GLY A 649 -4.91 35.66 -0.58
C GLY A 649 -6.16 34.94 -1.08
N SER A 650 -6.11 33.99 -2.03
CA SER A 650 -7.27 33.12 -2.27
C SER A 650 -7.31 31.99 -1.25
N ASN A 651 -8.30 32.01 -0.37
CA ASN A 651 -8.70 30.86 0.45
C ASN A 651 -9.39 29.76 -0.39
N GLU A 652 -9.17 29.71 -1.71
CA GLU A 652 -9.83 28.71 -2.56
C GLU A 652 -9.27 27.33 -2.23
N ARG A 653 -10.14 26.57 -1.56
CA ARG A 653 -9.83 25.29 -0.96
C ARG A 653 -10.27 24.21 -1.93
N HIS A 654 -9.32 23.44 -2.45
CA HIS A 654 -9.63 22.30 -3.29
C HIS A 654 -9.67 21.01 -2.47
N PHE A 655 -10.60 20.11 -2.82
CA PHE A 655 -10.79 18.83 -2.14
C PHE A 655 -10.75 17.68 -3.14
N LYS A 656 -10.02 16.61 -2.80
CA LYS A 656 -9.98 15.36 -3.56
C LYS A 656 -9.94 14.17 -2.61
N ARG A 657 -10.63 13.09 -2.97
CA ARG A 657 -10.64 11.83 -2.22
C ARG A 657 -9.99 10.73 -3.05
N PHE A 658 -9.26 9.86 -2.37
CA PHE A 658 -8.59 8.69 -2.94
C PHE A 658 -8.90 7.46 -2.10
N VAL A 659 -9.41 6.40 -2.73
CA VAL A 659 -9.89 5.21 -2.03
C VAL A 659 -8.98 4.03 -2.30
N LEU A 660 -8.61 3.32 -1.24
CA LEU A 660 -7.72 2.16 -1.27
C LEU A 660 -8.34 0.98 -0.54
N ASP A 661 -8.12 -0.22 -1.08
CA ASP A 661 -8.60 -1.46 -0.50
C ASP A 661 -7.49 -2.51 -0.60
N ALA A 662 -7.12 -3.15 0.51
CA ALA A 662 -6.07 -4.15 0.58
C ALA A 662 -6.66 -5.55 0.53
N LYS A 663 -6.07 -6.42 -0.31
CA LYS A 663 -6.47 -7.83 -0.39
C LYS A 663 -5.25 -8.73 -0.38
N PHE A 664 -5.17 -9.57 0.65
CA PHE A 664 -4.17 -10.63 0.78
C PHE A 664 -4.65 -11.89 0.05
N TYR A 665 -4.53 -11.89 -1.28
CA TYR A 665 -4.90 -13.00 -2.16
C TYR A 665 -3.67 -13.55 -2.90
N ASP A 666 -3.71 -14.86 -3.15
CA ASP A 666 -2.82 -15.57 -4.06
C ASP A 666 -3.33 -15.46 -5.51
N LYS A 667 -2.56 -15.92 -6.50
CA LYS A 667 -2.97 -15.78 -7.91
C LYS A 667 -4.29 -16.50 -8.20
N LEU A 668 -4.45 -17.72 -7.68
CA LEU A 668 -5.63 -18.55 -7.93
C LEU A 668 -6.91 -17.97 -7.32
N THR A 669 -6.81 -17.31 -6.16
CA THR A 669 -7.96 -16.62 -5.55
C THR A 669 -8.37 -15.43 -6.40
N PHE A 670 -7.42 -14.68 -6.97
CA PHE A 670 -7.75 -13.67 -7.97
C PHE A 670 -8.43 -14.28 -9.18
N ASP A 671 -7.91 -15.36 -9.74
CA ASP A 671 -8.49 -16.02 -10.92
C ASP A 671 -9.92 -16.53 -10.65
N ARG A 672 -10.15 -17.14 -9.48
CA ARG A 672 -11.49 -17.57 -9.02
C ARG A 672 -12.46 -16.40 -8.83
N ALA A 673 -11.95 -15.22 -8.50
CA ALA A 673 -12.73 -13.98 -8.39
C ALA A 673 -12.91 -13.25 -9.73
N GLY A 674 -12.54 -13.87 -10.87
CA GLY A 674 -12.65 -13.27 -12.20
C GLY A 674 -11.43 -12.44 -12.62
N GLY A 675 -10.32 -12.53 -11.89
CA GLY A 675 -9.07 -11.83 -12.12
C GLY A 675 -9.00 -10.42 -11.49
N MET A 676 -7.84 -9.79 -11.62
CA MET A 676 -7.54 -8.46 -11.06
C MET A 676 -8.56 -7.39 -11.49
N LEU A 677 -8.87 -7.31 -12.80
CA LEU A 677 -9.78 -6.29 -13.34
C LEU A 677 -11.22 -6.47 -12.85
N SER A 678 -11.69 -7.72 -12.74
CA SER A 678 -13.02 -8.00 -12.18
C SER A 678 -13.11 -7.51 -10.74
N LYS A 679 -12.06 -7.76 -9.94
CA LYS A 679 -12.04 -7.30 -8.56
C LYS A 679 -12.00 -5.78 -8.44
N ILE A 680 -11.20 -5.11 -9.26
CA ILE A 680 -11.15 -3.64 -9.31
C ILE A 680 -12.54 -3.07 -9.66
N ASN A 681 -13.22 -3.63 -10.67
CA ASN A 681 -14.55 -3.18 -11.08
C ASN A 681 -15.63 -3.48 -10.02
N GLU A 682 -15.52 -4.60 -9.29
CA GLU A 682 -16.38 -4.87 -8.13
C GLU A 682 -16.24 -3.78 -7.07
N LEU A 683 -15.01 -3.33 -6.77
CA LEU A 683 -14.77 -2.26 -5.80
C LEU A 683 -15.26 -0.90 -6.32
N PHE A 684 -14.93 -0.57 -7.57
CA PHE A 684 -15.21 0.72 -8.18
C PHE A 684 -16.71 0.91 -8.46
N ASP A 685 -17.33 0.02 -9.25
CA ASP A 685 -18.75 0.13 -9.67
C ASP A 685 -19.68 -0.66 -8.75
N GLY A 686 -19.36 -1.94 -8.47
CA GLY A 686 -20.27 -2.85 -7.76
C GLY A 686 -20.55 -2.44 -6.31
N LYS A 687 -19.49 -2.08 -5.57
CA LYS A 687 -19.58 -1.51 -4.22
C LYS A 687 -19.70 0.01 -4.23
N ASN A 688 -19.55 0.64 -5.40
CA ASN A 688 -19.58 2.08 -5.58
C ASN A 688 -18.63 2.83 -4.63
N TYR A 689 -17.39 2.34 -4.48
CA TYR A 689 -16.36 3.07 -3.72
C TYR A 689 -15.94 4.37 -4.40
N SER A 690 -16.19 4.49 -5.72
CA SER A 690 -15.92 5.70 -6.49
C SER A 690 -16.90 6.84 -6.18
N GLU A 691 -18.00 6.57 -5.46
CA GLU A 691 -19.11 7.51 -5.22
C GLU A 691 -19.59 8.12 -6.54
N ASN A 692 -20.05 7.26 -7.46
CA ASN A 692 -20.52 7.59 -8.80
C ASN A 692 -19.41 8.21 -9.68
N ASN A 693 -18.26 7.53 -9.78
CA ASN A 693 -17.11 7.91 -10.61
C ASN A 693 -16.43 9.23 -10.20
N SER A 694 -16.74 9.74 -9.00
CA SER A 694 -16.17 10.98 -8.49
C SER A 694 -14.74 10.79 -7.98
N ASN A 695 -14.43 9.59 -7.49
CA ASN A 695 -13.18 9.31 -6.79
C ASN A 695 -12.43 8.10 -7.38
N PRO A 696 -11.10 8.20 -7.54
CA PRO A 696 -10.26 7.08 -7.89
C PRO A 696 -10.24 5.97 -6.81
N VAL A 697 -10.21 4.71 -7.24
CA VAL A 697 -10.22 3.50 -6.37
C VAL A 697 -9.11 2.53 -6.78
N PHE A 698 -8.21 2.19 -5.85
CA PHE A 698 -7.09 1.29 -6.12
C PHE A 698 -7.03 0.09 -5.17
N LEU A 699 -6.67 -1.06 -5.73
CA LEU A 699 -6.42 -2.30 -5.00
C LEU A 699 -4.94 -2.39 -4.59
N ILE A 700 -4.65 -2.79 -3.36
CA ILE A 700 -3.30 -3.10 -2.89
C ILE A 700 -3.19 -4.61 -2.64
N HIS A 701 -2.19 -5.27 -3.21
CA HIS A 701 -2.03 -6.73 -3.11
C HIS A 701 -0.56 -7.19 -3.00
N PRO A 702 -0.31 -8.36 -2.38
CA PRO A 702 1.03 -8.92 -2.23
C PRO A 702 1.44 -9.90 -3.35
N CYS A 703 0.54 -10.20 -4.29
CA CYS A 703 0.74 -11.20 -5.35
C CYS A 703 1.64 -10.66 -6.47
N ASN A 704 2.84 -11.24 -6.65
CA ASN A 704 3.85 -10.76 -7.61
C ASN A 704 3.55 -11.14 -9.07
N ASN A 705 2.89 -12.26 -9.28
CA ASN A 705 2.60 -12.82 -10.61
C ASN A 705 1.15 -12.55 -11.06
N LEU A 706 0.49 -11.55 -10.47
CA LEU A 706 -0.88 -11.16 -10.82
C LEU A 706 -0.98 -10.62 -12.25
N ILE A 707 0.06 -9.91 -12.70
CA ILE A 707 0.17 -9.38 -14.06
C ILE A 707 0.99 -10.37 -14.90
N GLU A 708 0.33 -11.06 -15.83
CA GLU A 708 0.98 -12.08 -16.66
C GLU A 708 1.90 -11.48 -17.73
N HIS A 709 1.50 -10.34 -18.28
CA HIS A 709 2.23 -9.64 -19.32
C HIS A 709 2.43 -8.19 -18.92
N PRO A 710 3.64 -7.62 -19.11
CA PRO A 710 3.89 -6.22 -18.80
C PRO A 710 2.90 -5.30 -19.48
N ILE A 711 2.48 -4.24 -18.78
CA ILE A 711 1.48 -3.27 -19.27
C ILE A 711 2.17 -2.04 -19.91
N THR A 712 3.38 -1.72 -19.45
CA THR A 712 4.23 -0.62 -19.97
C THR A 712 5.67 -1.12 -20.18
N ALA A 713 6.44 -0.40 -21.00
CA ALA A 713 7.86 -0.68 -21.22
C ALA A 713 8.72 -0.45 -19.96
N GLN A 714 8.22 0.32 -19.00
CA GLN A 714 8.90 0.55 -17.73
C GLN A 714 8.81 -0.67 -16.81
N SER A 715 9.79 -0.82 -15.93
CA SER A 715 9.92 -1.98 -15.03
C SER A 715 8.68 -2.22 -14.17
N TRP A 716 8.02 -1.15 -13.73
CA TRP A 716 6.85 -1.24 -12.86
C TRP A 716 5.63 -1.88 -13.52
N GLY A 717 5.53 -1.84 -14.85
CA GLY A 717 4.42 -2.44 -15.59
C GLY A 717 4.34 -3.97 -15.47
N LYS A 718 5.34 -4.61 -14.87
CA LYS A 718 5.34 -6.03 -14.51
C LYS A 718 4.59 -6.33 -13.20
N HIS A 719 4.48 -5.34 -12.32
CA HIS A 719 4.03 -5.54 -10.94
C HIS A 719 2.74 -4.75 -10.63
N SER A 720 2.58 -3.57 -11.22
CA SER A 720 1.45 -2.67 -10.94
C SER A 720 0.71 -2.27 -12.21
N PHE A 721 -0.59 -2.00 -12.05
CA PHE A 721 -1.49 -1.43 -13.04
C PHE A 721 -2.07 -0.13 -12.52
N LEU A 722 -1.64 1.01 -13.07
CA LEU A 722 -2.03 2.32 -12.55
C LEU A 722 -3.30 2.91 -13.18
N GLY A 723 -4.16 2.11 -13.81
CA GLY A 723 -5.35 2.61 -14.52
C GLY A 723 -5.06 3.19 -15.90
N GLU A 724 -4.06 2.62 -16.55
CA GLU A 724 -3.64 2.85 -17.93
C GLU A 724 -4.62 2.23 -18.94
N LEU A 725 -4.27 2.27 -20.24
CA LEU A 725 -4.96 1.58 -21.34
C LEU A 725 -5.38 0.15 -20.94
N ASN A 726 -6.69 -0.13 -20.99
CA ASN A 726 -7.21 -1.48 -20.74
C ASN A 726 -6.53 -2.46 -21.71
N ASN A 727 -6.13 -3.63 -21.20
CA ASN A 727 -5.40 -4.63 -21.98
C ASN A 727 -6.18 -5.14 -23.19
N ASN A 728 -7.53 -5.03 -23.17
CA ASN A 728 -8.41 -5.62 -24.17
C ASN A 728 -9.41 -4.65 -24.83
N ASP A 729 -9.48 -3.37 -24.41
CA ASP A 729 -10.49 -2.43 -24.93
C ASP A 729 -9.94 -0.99 -24.95
N ASP A 730 -9.48 -0.53 -26.13
CA ASP A 730 -8.96 0.83 -26.35
C ASP A 730 -10.04 1.93 -26.22
N VAL A 731 -11.29 1.51 -26.03
CA VAL A 731 -12.46 2.37 -26.00
C VAL A 731 -12.80 2.83 -24.58
N ASN A 732 -12.53 2.01 -23.57
CA ASN A 732 -12.83 2.30 -22.17
C ASN A 732 -11.52 2.55 -21.40
N LEU A 733 -11.10 3.81 -21.35
CA LEU A 733 -9.88 4.25 -20.68
C LEU A 733 -10.19 4.68 -19.25
N PHE A 734 -9.47 4.11 -18.29
CA PHE A 734 -9.68 4.43 -16.87
C PHE A 734 -9.03 5.75 -16.47
N SER A 735 -8.16 6.35 -17.28
CA SER A 735 -7.53 7.65 -16.99
C SER A 735 -6.94 7.77 -15.58
N HIS A 736 -6.38 6.69 -15.01
CA HIS A 736 -5.92 6.59 -13.61
C HIS A 736 -7.02 6.67 -12.52
N ASP A 737 -8.27 6.36 -12.84
CA ASP A 737 -9.38 6.31 -11.87
C ASP A 737 -9.48 4.97 -11.14
N ARG A 738 -8.90 3.91 -11.70
CA ARG A 738 -8.89 2.60 -11.04
C ARG A 738 -7.70 1.75 -11.43
N GLY A 739 -7.16 0.98 -10.48
CA GLY A 739 -5.98 0.15 -10.73
C GLY A 739 -5.62 -0.78 -9.57
N ALA A 740 -4.46 -1.43 -9.68
CA ALA A 740 -3.91 -2.31 -8.66
C ALA A 740 -2.40 -2.11 -8.50
N VAL A 741 -1.93 -2.16 -7.26
CA VAL A 741 -0.54 -1.89 -6.90
C VAL A 741 0.02 -3.02 -6.06
N PHE A 742 1.19 -3.50 -6.47
CA PHE A 742 1.94 -4.51 -5.75
C PHE A 742 2.60 -3.91 -4.50
N LEU A 743 2.34 -4.51 -3.35
CA LEU A 743 2.96 -4.13 -2.09
C LEU A 743 3.26 -5.38 -1.26
N ASN A 744 4.54 -5.72 -1.15
CA ASN A 744 4.99 -6.93 -0.47
C ASN A 744 6.30 -6.68 0.32
N PRO A 745 6.33 -6.95 1.64
CA PRO A 745 7.50 -6.72 2.47
C PRO A 745 8.65 -7.73 2.25
N ILE A 746 8.40 -8.82 1.55
CA ILE A 746 9.43 -9.83 1.23
C ILE A 746 10.30 -9.34 0.08
N ASP A 747 9.71 -8.65 -0.90
CA ASP A 747 10.42 -8.10 -2.03
C ASP A 747 11.11 -6.78 -1.66
N ARG A 748 12.34 -6.90 -1.16
CA ARG A 748 13.17 -5.75 -0.78
C ARG A 748 13.56 -4.86 -1.98
N SER A 749 13.42 -5.35 -3.21
CA SER A 749 13.77 -4.59 -4.41
C SER A 749 12.67 -3.59 -4.79
N LEU A 750 11.41 -3.85 -4.45
CA LEU A 750 10.25 -2.99 -4.79
C LEU A 750 9.49 -2.45 -3.57
N TYR A 751 9.91 -2.87 -2.37
CA TYR A 751 9.28 -2.69 -1.05
C TYR A 751 8.19 -1.62 -0.91
N SER A 752 8.48 -0.34 -1.21
CA SER A 752 7.49 0.75 -1.13
C SER A 752 7.42 1.63 -2.40
N ASP A 753 8.18 1.31 -3.44
CA ASP A 753 8.29 2.17 -4.64
C ASP A 753 6.97 2.26 -5.40
N GLU A 754 6.26 1.14 -5.53
CA GLU A 754 4.98 1.08 -6.23
C GLU A 754 3.90 1.88 -5.48
N LEU A 755 3.89 1.81 -4.14
CA LEU A 755 3.02 2.63 -3.30
C LEU A 755 3.38 4.12 -3.38
N GLN A 756 4.69 4.45 -3.36
CA GLN A 756 5.16 5.82 -3.53
C GLN A 756 4.81 6.37 -4.92
N ARG A 757 4.88 5.55 -5.97
CA ARG A 757 4.47 5.93 -7.33
C ARG A 757 2.97 6.21 -7.38
N LEU A 758 2.14 5.37 -6.77
CA LEU A 758 0.69 5.56 -6.68
C LEU A 758 0.32 6.85 -5.94
N LEU A 759 0.90 7.06 -4.75
CA LEU A 759 0.65 8.28 -3.98
C LEU A 759 1.20 9.51 -4.70
N GLY A 760 2.34 9.40 -5.39
CA GLY A 760 2.89 10.46 -6.24
C GLY A 760 1.97 10.84 -7.39
N MET A 761 1.37 9.85 -8.07
CA MET A 761 0.34 10.08 -9.09
C MET A 761 -0.87 10.82 -8.50
N PHE A 762 -1.37 10.40 -7.34
CA PHE A 762 -2.47 11.09 -6.67
C PHE A 762 -2.11 12.54 -6.28
N LEU A 763 -0.91 12.73 -5.73
CA LEU A 763 -0.39 14.00 -5.26
C LEU A 763 0.16 14.91 -6.38
N GLN A 764 0.25 14.48 -7.64
CA GLN A 764 0.74 15.34 -8.72
C GLN A 764 -0.29 15.48 -9.84
N TYR A 765 -0.94 14.38 -10.22
CA TYR A 765 -1.78 14.32 -11.41
C TYR A 765 -3.27 14.49 -11.10
N LYS A 766 -3.78 13.81 -10.06
CA LYS A 766 -5.22 13.75 -9.74
C LYS A 766 -5.73 14.89 -8.85
N LEU A 767 -4.95 15.96 -8.70
CA LEU A 767 -5.31 17.12 -7.86
C LEU A 767 -6.42 17.98 -8.48
N GLU A 768 -6.41 18.11 -9.80
CA GLU A 768 -7.28 18.98 -10.59
C GLU A 768 -7.65 18.31 -11.93
N ASP A 769 -8.45 18.98 -12.76
CA ASP A 769 -8.73 18.48 -14.11
C ASP A 769 -7.42 18.38 -14.91
N ALA A 770 -7.28 17.31 -15.67
CA ALA A 770 -6.12 17.09 -16.51
C ALA A 770 -6.14 17.96 -17.78
N LYS A 771 -7.26 18.58 -18.17
CA LYS A 771 -7.32 19.47 -19.33
C LYS A 771 -6.58 20.80 -19.05
N THR A 772 -5.63 21.15 -19.92
CA THR A 772 -4.80 22.37 -19.82
C THR A 772 -5.12 23.42 -20.89
N SER A 773 -6.22 23.27 -21.64
CA SER A 773 -6.62 24.16 -22.74
C SER A 773 -6.66 25.63 -22.31
N ASP A 774 -7.24 25.89 -21.14
CA ASP A 774 -7.50 27.22 -20.60
C ASP A 774 -6.39 27.73 -19.67
N LEU A 775 -5.28 26.99 -19.55
CA LEU A 775 -4.13 27.34 -18.72
C LEU A 775 -3.00 27.95 -19.54
N ASP A 776 -2.25 28.87 -18.92
CA ASP A 776 -1.08 29.53 -19.52
C ASP A 776 0.05 28.54 -19.82
N ASN A 777 0.18 27.49 -19.01
CA ASN A 777 1.18 26.45 -19.15
C ASN A 777 0.65 25.10 -18.62
N ASP A 778 1.41 24.02 -18.83
CA ASP A 778 1.00 22.65 -18.47
C ASP A 778 1.26 22.29 -17.00
N SER A 779 1.84 23.18 -16.20
CA SER A 779 2.09 22.91 -14.77
C SER A 779 0.78 22.84 -13.98
N SER A 780 0.86 22.28 -12.78
CA SER A 780 -0.30 22.24 -11.88
C SER A 780 -0.49 23.57 -11.15
N GLN A 781 -1.75 23.90 -10.80
CA GLN A 781 -2.02 25.01 -9.89
C GLN A 781 -1.53 24.74 -8.46
N ALA A 782 -1.38 23.48 -8.08
CA ALA A 782 -0.83 23.11 -6.79
C ALA A 782 0.68 23.39 -6.71
N VAL A 783 1.17 23.62 -5.49
CA VAL A 783 2.63 23.69 -5.23
C VAL A 783 3.27 22.37 -5.69
N PRO A 784 4.29 22.40 -6.59
CA PRO A 784 4.95 21.19 -7.04
C PRO A 784 5.63 20.44 -5.89
N ILE A 785 5.53 19.11 -5.90
CA ILE A 785 6.24 18.22 -4.96
C ILE A 785 7.10 17.24 -5.74
N CYS A 786 8.32 16.99 -5.27
CA CYS A 786 9.17 15.92 -5.81
C CYS A 786 8.65 14.52 -5.44
N ILE A 787 8.30 13.70 -6.44
CA ILE A 787 7.86 12.31 -6.21
C ILE A 787 8.91 11.44 -5.50
N ARG A 788 10.21 11.75 -5.64
CA ARG A 788 11.30 10.96 -5.06
C ARG A 788 11.57 11.27 -3.59
N CYS A 789 11.52 12.54 -3.18
CA CYS A 789 11.94 12.98 -1.84
C CYS A 789 10.97 13.92 -1.11
N GLY A 790 9.85 14.30 -1.74
CA GLY A 790 8.81 15.10 -1.13
C GLY A 790 9.12 16.59 -0.98
N SER A 791 10.29 17.04 -1.42
CA SER A 791 10.69 18.45 -1.36
C SER A 791 9.82 19.30 -2.30
N SER A 792 9.43 20.47 -1.81
CA SER A 792 8.77 21.53 -2.59
C SER A 792 9.79 22.55 -3.11
N ASP A 793 11.08 22.44 -2.76
CA ASP A 793 12.15 23.27 -3.30
C ASP A 793 12.52 22.80 -4.71
N ILE A 794 11.86 23.41 -5.68
CA ILE A 794 11.89 23.04 -7.09
C ILE A 794 12.17 24.28 -7.93
N LYS A 795 13.21 24.20 -8.77
CA LYS A 795 13.57 25.26 -9.71
C LYS A 795 13.09 24.95 -11.13
N ASN A 796 12.63 25.98 -11.83
CA ASN A 796 12.32 25.89 -13.25
C ASN A 796 13.61 25.89 -14.09
N LEU A 797 13.69 24.96 -15.05
CA LEU A 797 14.79 24.89 -16.00
C LEU A 797 14.46 25.67 -17.27
N LYS A 798 15.45 26.43 -17.77
CA LYS A 798 15.33 27.09 -19.07
C LYS A 798 15.39 26.05 -20.19
N LYS A 799 14.37 26.05 -21.04
CA LYS A 799 14.28 25.21 -22.24
C LYS A 799 14.99 25.88 -23.41
N THR A 800 15.50 25.09 -24.35
CA THR A 800 15.84 25.61 -25.68
C THR A 800 14.56 26.02 -26.40
N THR A 801 14.60 27.06 -27.24
CA THR A 801 13.42 27.50 -28.00
C THR A 801 13.07 26.56 -29.15
N ARG A 802 14.06 25.82 -29.67
CA ARG A 802 13.92 24.87 -30.78
C ARG A 802 14.61 23.55 -30.49
N TYR A 803 14.18 22.51 -31.19
CA TYR A 803 14.83 21.20 -31.23
C TYR A 803 14.79 20.64 -32.66
N ARG A 804 15.67 19.69 -32.97
CA ARG A 804 15.57 18.94 -34.22
C ARG A 804 14.62 17.76 -34.05
N ASN A 805 13.61 17.68 -34.92
CA ASN A 805 12.72 16.52 -34.97
C ASN A 805 13.45 15.31 -35.57
N ARG A 806 12.75 14.17 -35.70
CA ARG A 806 13.32 12.93 -36.27
C ARG A 806 13.64 13.00 -37.76
N HIS A 807 13.11 14.00 -38.45
CA HIS A 807 13.36 14.29 -39.85
C HIS A 807 14.55 15.26 -40.03
N GLY A 808 15.10 15.77 -38.92
CA GLY A 808 16.23 16.70 -38.92
C GLY A 808 15.82 18.18 -38.97
N ASP A 809 14.51 18.47 -39.04
CA ASP A 809 13.99 19.82 -39.15
C ASP A 809 14.00 20.53 -37.80
N TRP A 810 14.25 21.84 -37.83
CA TRP A 810 14.10 22.68 -36.65
C TRP A 810 12.63 22.94 -36.36
N VAL A 811 12.18 22.51 -35.19
CA VAL A 811 10.81 22.70 -34.69
C VAL A 811 10.85 23.55 -33.43
N GLU A 812 9.93 24.50 -33.31
CA GLU A 812 9.76 25.29 -32.10
C GLU A 812 9.16 24.45 -30.98
N ARG A 813 9.74 24.55 -29.78
CA ARG A 813 9.16 23.91 -28.60
C ARG A 813 7.92 24.68 -28.18
N THR A 814 6.88 23.96 -27.79
CA THR A 814 5.71 24.59 -27.19
C THR A 814 6.12 25.44 -25.98
N PRO A 815 5.67 26.70 -25.88
CA PRO A 815 5.94 27.53 -24.72
C PRO A 815 5.27 26.95 -23.46
N LYS A 816 4.14 26.24 -23.61
CA LYS A 816 3.33 25.70 -22.50
C LYS A 816 4.00 24.64 -21.63
N SER A 817 4.92 23.84 -22.18
CA SER A 817 5.58 22.78 -21.39
C SER A 817 6.44 23.36 -20.26
N VAL A 818 6.56 22.70 -19.12
CA VAL A 818 7.34 23.20 -17.98
C VAL A 818 8.32 22.15 -17.49
N TRP A 819 9.60 22.52 -17.38
CA TRP A 819 10.68 21.63 -16.95
C TRP A 819 11.15 22.07 -15.58
N MET A 820 11.14 21.15 -14.62
CA MET A 820 11.38 21.43 -13.21
C MET A 820 12.43 20.47 -12.66
N GLN A 821 13.32 20.95 -11.80
CA GLN A 821 14.31 20.13 -11.10
C GLN A 821 14.22 20.33 -9.60
N CYS A 822 14.17 19.24 -8.84
CA CYS A 822 14.28 19.28 -7.39
C CYS A 822 15.67 19.75 -6.96
N CYS A 823 15.75 20.75 -6.09
CA CYS A 823 17.01 21.30 -5.60
C CYS A 823 17.76 20.34 -4.66
N GLU A 824 17.06 19.39 -4.04
CA GLU A 824 17.67 18.47 -3.07
C GLU A 824 18.16 17.16 -3.67
N CYS A 825 17.34 16.50 -4.50
CA CYS A 825 17.67 15.18 -5.07
C CYS A 825 17.89 15.21 -6.58
N GLU A 826 17.86 16.39 -7.20
CA GLU A 826 18.06 16.62 -8.64
C GLU A 826 17.07 15.91 -9.57
N GLN A 827 16.03 15.28 -9.02
CA GLN A 827 14.98 14.61 -9.78
C GLN A 827 14.30 15.61 -10.72
N LEU A 828 14.31 15.27 -12.01
CA LEU A 828 13.66 16.01 -13.07
C LEU A 828 12.16 15.66 -13.13
N GLN A 829 11.34 16.68 -13.34
CA GLN A 829 9.91 16.56 -13.57
C GLN A 829 9.54 17.43 -14.77
N ILE A 830 8.88 16.84 -15.76
CA ILE A 830 8.48 17.53 -16.99
C ILE A 830 6.96 17.49 -17.09
N TYR A 831 6.37 18.67 -17.14
CA TYR A 831 4.94 18.87 -17.42
C TYR A 831 4.79 19.18 -18.89
N ASN A 832 3.89 18.46 -19.54
CA ASN A 832 3.57 18.62 -20.94
C ASN A 832 2.10 18.28 -21.16
N HIS A 833 1.64 18.29 -22.41
CA HIS A 833 0.32 17.83 -22.79
C HIS A 833 0.37 16.78 -23.89
N CYS A 834 -0.75 16.07 -24.02
CA CYS A 834 -0.98 15.16 -25.13
C CYS A 834 -0.92 15.93 -26.47
N ALA A 835 -0.22 15.36 -27.46
CA ALA A 835 -0.09 15.94 -28.79
C ALA A 835 -1.38 15.88 -29.62
N SER A 836 -2.42 15.21 -29.13
CA SER A 836 -3.73 15.19 -29.79
C SER A 836 -4.44 16.52 -29.58
N ASP A 837 -4.78 17.21 -30.68
CA ASP A 837 -5.47 18.51 -30.70
C ASP A 837 -6.78 18.55 -29.90
N LYS A 838 -7.33 17.39 -29.50
CA LYS A 838 -8.62 17.26 -28.82
C LYS A 838 -8.53 17.18 -27.31
N SER A 839 -7.40 16.73 -26.76
CA SER A 839 -7.39 16.30 -25.36
C SER A 839 -6.73 17.32 -24.44
N SER A 840 -5.76 18.12 -24.93
CA SER A 840 -4.92 19.03 -24.13
C SER A 840 -4.63 18.48 -22.73
N THR A 841 -4.44 17.16 -22.65
CA THR A 841 -4.44 16.44 -21.38
C THR A 841 -3.04 16.52 -20.85
N ARG A 842 -2.88 17.04 -19.63
CA ARG A 842 -1.61 17.10 -18.93
C ARG A 842 -0.97 15.72 -18.90
N LEU A 843 0.34 15.71 -19.05
CA LEU A 843 1.21 14.55 -18.87
C LEU A 843 2.39 14.97 -18.00
N ILE A 844 2.73 14.14 -17.02
CA ILE A 844 3.82 14.41 -16.09
C ILE A 844 4.84 13.29 -16.20
N LYS A 845 6.06 13.66 -16.58
CA LYS A 845 7.20 12.73 -16.67
C LYS A 845 8.18 12.99 -15.54
N ASN A 846 8.30 12.03 -14.64
CA ASN A 846 9.19 12.05 -13.48
C ASN A 846 10.48 11.23 -13.75
N GLY A 847 11.12 11.42 -14.90
CA GLY A 847 12.24 10.57 -15.35
C GLY A 847 11.81 9.17 -15.79
N LEU A 848 12.75 8.26 -16.05
CA LEU A 848 12.43 6.92 -16.56
C LEU A 848 11.75 6.05 -15.50
N TYR A 849 12.29 6.08 -14.27
CA TYR A 849 11.87 5.16 -13.20
C TYR A 849 10.58 5.56 -12.46
N TRP A 850 10.41 6.85 -12.14
CA TRP A 850 9.28 7.32 -11.29
C TRP A 850 8.05 7.78 -12.08
N SER A 851 8.11 7.82 -13.41
CA SER A 851 6.94 8.13 -14.22
C SER A 851 5.86 7.06 -14.05
N TYR A 852 4.64 7.49 -13.78
CA TYR A 852 3.46 6.63 -13.59
C TYR A 852 2.59 6.50 -14.83
N HIS A 853 2.76 7.37 -15.83
CA HIS A 853 2.17 7.18 -17.15
C HIS A 853 2.89 6.04 -17.88
N SER A 854 2.16 5.25 -18.66
CA SER A 854 2.76 4.20 -19.50
C SER A 854 3.71 4.81 -20.49
N ALA A 855 4.83 4.16 -20.73
CA ALA A 855 5.73 4.47 -21.82
C ALA A 855 5.30 3.75 -23.12
N ARG A 856 5.62 4.34 -24.26
CA ARG A 856 5.48 3.72 -25.57
C ARG A 856 6.45 2.54 -25.71
N ALA A 857 6.00 1.44 -26.29
CA ALA A 857 6.84 0.25 -26.43
C ALA A 857 8.09 0.50 -27.29
N LEU A 858 7.95 1.20 -28.43
CA LEU A 858 9.06 1.56 -29.33
C LEU A 858 9.97 2.67 -28.78
N GLU A 859 9.43 3.52 -27.90
CA GLU A 859 10.11 4.67 -27.29
C GLU A 859 9.85 4.68 -25.79
N PRO A 860 10.62 3.91 -25.01
CA PRO A 860 10.40 3.77 -23.57
C PRO A 860 10.53 5.07 -22.76
N PHE A 861 11.02 6.14 -23.37
CA PHE A 861 11.13 7.47 -22.78
C PHE A 861 9.93 8.37 -23.11
N ASN A 862 9.05 7.96 -24.03
CA ASN A 862 7.89 8.76 -24.44
C ASN A 862 6.62 8.25 -23.73
N MET A 863 5.89 9.13 -23.07
CA MET A 863 4.71 8.77 -22.27
C MET A 863 3.42 8.79 -23.11
N LYS A 864 2.56 7.81 -22.84
CA LYS A 864 1.21 7.68 -23.37
C LYS A 864 0.25 8.55 -22.55
N CYS A 865 -0.74 9.10 -23.24
CA CYS A 865 -1.84 9.81 -22.62
C CYS A 865 -2.82 8.80 -22.02
N PRO A 866 -3.12 8.87 -20.71
CA PRO A 866 -4.03 7.92 -20.07
C PRO A 866 -5.49 8.10 -20.53
N SER A 867 -5.84 9.25 -21.13
CA SER A 867 -7.21 9.57 -21.56
C SER A 867 -7.52 9.26 -23.02
N CYS A 868 -6.51 9.17 -23.90
CA CYS A 868 -6.75 8.85 -25.32
C CYS A 868 -5.78 7.83 -25.92
N GLY A 869 -4.76 7.40 -25.17
CA GLY A 869 -3.73 6.48 -25.64
C GLY A 869 -2.72 7.07 -26.63
N GLU A 870 -2.92 8.32 -27.06
CA GLU A 870 -1.97 9.06 -27.91
C GLU A 870 -0.72 9.51 -27.15
N TRP A 871 0.25 10.07 -27.86
CA TRP A 871 1.57 10.37 -27.29
C TRP A 871 1.67 11.82 -26.80
N GLY A 872 2.55 12.07 -25.84
CA GLY A 872 2.92 13.44 -25.46
C GLY A 872 3.86 14.10 -26.47
N ALA A 873 3.80 15.43 -26.55
CA ALA A 873 4.67 16.24 -27.41
C ALA A 873 6.03 16.55 -26.73
N TRP A 874 6.82 15.52 -26.38
CA TRP A 874 8.05 15.64 -25.56
C TRP A 874 9.27 16.25 -26.29
#